data_AF-A0A2W5YNX3-F1
#
_entry.id   AF-A0A2W5YNX3-F1
#
_cell.length_a   1.000
_cell.length_b   1.000
_cell.length_c   1.000
_cell.angle_alpha   90.00
_cell.angle_beta   90.00
_cell.angle_gamma   90.00
#
_symmetry.space_group_name_H-M   'P 1'
#
loop_
_entity.id
_entity.type
_entity.pdbx_description
1 polymer ?
#
loop_
_entity_poly.entity_id
_entity_poly.type
_entity_poly.pdbx_seq_one_letter_code
_entity_poly.pdbx_strand_id
1 'polypeptide(L)'
;MTVELARVKPGDLFRINVSVQIRGRSVMNASAFFGVERVTRRPLGVGISNYAYVPDGRTVLSTGQLPSTWGHVVAVDPPAEDELVGLRRYVRGALDRGLRQTFDSQYNRSATQLPVVVDARSTVPGTVSVRVTQISGVPPEAVGAAADAVPKPRDTQGLAAYRQATITAAQKVVNGASQATRANDTATFEALVPPLRPARVSLGADGRLTGAAESYAPGYGAERAVVLVDGPLDYSHGPGDRLQLRPLGTWDKLVRPALEAATDPGKLGPNRANGADEPLYRNLRVLKPPPFVLEQTGSVDLTSIETRLNRTANYVPLGLYGVVPRMLGGRPLPPSLNPGGLNPPPPVGITNLEAAEFVRGPRFIDAVRVRVSGVHGYDKVALARIEDVAAAIVERTGLRVDVVAGASPILLAVDVQGIGPLIEPWTTLGTAPAIESAASGASLAMLLAAIGVAVAYLIGFGAYLAGDQRSEFATLRYVGWRKRELLTLVALQAAIVAVPSALLVLLITGSLEVALGQPPFSVGTALLLGAILLGHLVAGGLMAGPLSERFARVGPSRGRGRLAPGLRTSVAGLALALIGEIRLRTALLMLAMGVAVALAGIVGLIGTAGGGDLRATVLGQLVRVKIAPYHFLAAAGALLAAAAIVLNTAILGVERRIGVIGVLRAAGWRRSTLRDLVILESCLPAVGAGILAATAVTLIGAGIGAAVLGAALGLVAVPAAGFLAAAAAAAAAGAAASVPPLVAIRAEGASDALPTLTMRATLMSIGLALVLIAGTSLGWAALAPQGASAGSVTGAPTSPPLPADQQRILRDAASIAAHVDRSAASASMVAAMAVVRSRLEALGYIVQVRRFLVRGLDLRMRSGQRLPVADVFPVAVAYTMALQTTGQVQLPVALVDLRPGKLQAGCVRGAALLRVESDSQAPLAAEYALRCSSTVPAVVAVRATPDAWDQLRSATTARFAVGEDLVAIPSGPLPARMMWLVASLDSTGPGASQSAGPTALVLEAARQLRTASLPAGIVIATAAEGSVTSVVSRLLFQSGGSAVYVGPAGGTVGAVIGTRGPVKTDAPALRAGLLATTALDNRVGSWLDRSARVAGSVQTSSALLNSLSQTLALPTTDDLVDNAYPLAVGIDAAYVGEPLIPGTGPASVSGTPVDRAEQLDGQALAQLATGLVRATALLARRP
;
A
#
# COMPACT_ATOMS: atom_id res chain seq x y z
N MET A 1 10.81 -28.69 -20.24
CA MET A 1 11.99 -27.80 -20.30
C MET A 1 12.74 -28.09 -21.57
N THR A 2 13.10 -27.05 -22.32
CA THR A 2 13.79 -27.16 -23.59
C THR A 2 15.14 -26.45 -23.58
N VAL A 3 16.10 -26.93 -24.37
CA VAL A 3 17.38 -26.26 -24.60
C VAL A 3 17.55 -26.10 -26.10
N GLU A 4 17.75 -24.87 -26.54
CA GLU A 4 18.00 -24.53 -27.94
C GLU A 4 19.49 -24.25 -28.15
N LEU A 5 20.10 -24.99 -29.07
CA LEU A 5 21.50 -24.79 -29.43
C LEU A 5 21.61 -24.20 -30.83
N ALA A 6 22.48 -23.20 -30.99
CA ALA A 6 22.87 -22.68 -32.30
C ALA A 6 23.64 -23.76 -33.08
N ARG A 7 23.39 -23.86 -34.40
CA ARG A 7 23.95 -24.83 -35.38
C ARG A 7 25.05 -25.75 -34.81
N VAL A 8 24.66 -26.97 -34.44
CA VAL A 8 25.57 -28.04 -34.00
C VAL A 8 26.27 -28.63 -35.23
N LYS A 9 27.61 -28.67 -35.23
CA LYS A 9 28.36 -29.26 -36.35
C LYS A 9 28.46 -30.78 -36.18
N PRO A 10 28.53 -31.56 -37.27
CA PRO A 10 28.87 -32.97 -37.20
C PRO A 10 30.19 -33.18 -36.44
N GLY A 11 30.17 -34.03 -35.42
CA GLY A 11 31.31 -34.31 -34.54
C GLY A 11 31.37 -33.48 -33.25
N ASP A 12 30.50 -32.49 -33.07
CA ASP A 12 30.37 -31.78 -31.79
C ASP A 12 29.60 -32.63 -30.78
N LEU A 13 30.09 -32.65 -29.54
CA LEU A 13 29.46 -33.30 -28.40
C LEU A 13 29.23 -32.27 -27.28
N PHE A 14 28.04 -32.29 -26.70
CA PHE A 14 27.63 -31.42 -25.60
C PHE A 14 27.08 -32.24 -24.44
N ARG A 15 27.32 -31.76 -23.22
CA ARG A 15 26.68 -32.19 -21.99
C ARG A 15 25.80 -31.06 -21.48
N ILE A 16 24.56 -31.39 -21.15
CA ILE A 16 23.58 -30.48 -20.59
C ILE A 16 23.30 -30.95 -19.17
N ASN A 17 23.49 -30.07 -18.19
CA ASN A 17 23.12 -30.30 -16.80
C ASN A 17 21.99 -29.33 -16.43
N VAL A 18 20.90 -29.87 -15.92
CA VAL A 18 19.75 -29.12 -15.43
C VAL A 18 19.62 -29.38 -13.94
N SER A 19 19.63 -28.33 -13.14
CA SER A 19 19.37 -28.40 -11.70
C SER A 19 18.19 -27.50 -11.38
N VAL A 20 17.17 -28.06 -10.74
CA VAL A 20 16.05 -27.30 -10.19
C VAL A 20 16.16 -27.36 -8.67
N GLN A 21 16.20 -26.19 -8.05
CA GLN A 21 16.18 -26.05 -6.61
C GLN A 21 14.90 -25.38 -6.15
N ILE A 22 14.34 -25.88 -5.07
CA ILE A 22 13.16 -25.34 -4.43
C ILE A 22 13.47 -25.24 -2.94
N ARG A 23 13.33 -24.03 -2.37
CA ARG A 23 13.73 -23.74 -0.97
C ARG A 23 15.14 -24.24 -0.62
N GLY A 24 16.09 -24.15 -1.55
CA GLY A 24 17.47 -24.61 -1.39
C GLY A 24 17.67 -26.13 -1.47
N ARG A 25 16.61 -26.94 -1.65
CA ARG A 25 16.71 -28.38 -1.89
C ARG A 25 16.68 -28.67 -3.40
N SER A 26 17.56 -29.55 -3.87
CA SER A 26 17.52 -30.01 -5.27
C SER A 26 16.36 -30.98 -5.45
N VAL A 27 15.37 -30.59 -6.26
CA VAL A 27 14.18 -31.41 -6.57
C VAL A 27 14.30 -32.12 -7.92
N MET A 28 15.17 -31.60 -8.80
CA MET A 28 15.53 -32.23 -10.06
C MET A 28 17.01 -31.97 -10.33
N ASN A 29 17.74 -33.02 -10.67
CA ASN A 29 19.08 -32.93 -11.20
C ASN A 29 19.18 -33.91 -12.36
N ALA A 30 19.29 -33.39 -13.57
CA ALA A 30 19.31 -34.18 -14.79
C ALA A 30 20.56 -33.84 -15.61
N SER A 31 21.23 -34.87 -16.12
CA SER A 31 22.32 -34.73 -17.07
C SER A 31 21.94 -35.44 -18.36
N ALA A 32 22.24 -34.82 -19.49
CA ALA A 32 22.08 -35.43 -20.80
C ALA A 32 23.25 -35.12 -21.71
N PHE A 33 23.51 -36.00 -22.67
CA PHE A 33 24.49 -35.80 -23.73
C PHE A 33 23.78 -35.63 -25.07
N PHE A 34 24.29 -34.71 -25.86
CA PHE A 34 23.75 -34.40 -27.18
C PHE A 34 24.88 -34.16 -28.18
N GLY A 35 24.74 -34.66 -29.40
CA GLY A 35 25.70 -34.40 -30.48
C GLY A 35 25.14 -34.79 -31.84
N VAL A 36 25.91 -34.57 -32.89
CA VAL A 36 25.59 -35.05 -34.24
C VAL A 36 26.74 -35.93 -34.71
N GLU A 37 26.47 -37.18 -35.04
CA GLU A 37 27.48 -38.12 -35.52
C GLU A 37 28.17 -37.59 -36.80
N ARG A 38 29.48 -37.77 -36.92
CA ARG A 38 30.27 -37.31 -38.09
C ARG A 38 29.87 -38.05 -39.35
N VAL A 39 29.68 -39.37 -39.25
CA VAL A 39 29.51 -40.24 -40.42
C VAL A 39 28.05 -40.30 -40.86
N THR A 40 27.14 -40.64 -39.95
CA THR A 40 25.71 -40.84 -40.27
C THR A 40 24.93 -39.53 -40.31
N ARG A 41 25.51 -38.45 -39.76
CA ARG A 41 24.82 -37.18 -39.45
C ARG A 41 23.56 -37.34 -38.60
N ARG A 42 23.42 -38.47 -37.89
CA ARG A 42 22.30 -38.74 -37.01
C ARG A 42 22.45 -37.89 -35.73
N PRO A 43 21.38 -37.23 -35.26
CA PRO A 43 21.40 -36.61 -33.94
C PRO A 43 21.45 -37.70 -32.86
N LEU A 44 22.43 -37.57 -31.97
CA LEU A 44 22.59 -38.39 -30.78
C LEU A 44 21.95 -37.68 -29.58
N GLY A 45 21.11 -38.39 -28.83
CA GLY A 45 20.56 -37.93 -27.56
C GLY A 45 20.60 -39.03 -26.51
N VAL A 46 21.44 -38.89 -25.49
CA VAL A 46 21.52 -39.81 -24.35
C VAL A 46 21.04 -39.11 -23.09
N GLY A 47 20.05 -39.68 -22.40
CA GLY A 47 19.48 -39.11 -21.17
C GLY A 47 18.34 -38.09 -21.37
N ILE A 48 18.00 -37.71 -22.60
CA ILE A 48 16.84 -36.86 -22.92
C ILE A 48 15.59 -37.67 -23.32
N SER A 49 14.40 -37.14 -23.03
CA SER A 49 13.15 -37.71 -23.53
C SER A 49 12.87 -37.19 -24.94
N ASN A 50 12.90 -38.09 -25.92
CA ASN A 50 12.40 -38.03 -27.31
C ASN A 50 12.12 -36.65 -27.92
N TYR A 51 12.65 -36.43 -29.14
CA TYR A 51 12.48 -35.29 -30.06
C TYR A 51 13.64 -34.28 -30.05
N ALA A 52 14.55 -34.45 -31.02
CA ALA A 52 15.36 -33.38 -31.59
C ALA A 52 14.73 -33.06 -32.96
N TYR A 53 14.00 -31.95 -33.07
CA TYR A 53 13.45 -31.46 -34.33
C TYR A 53 14.31 -30.29 -34.81
N VAL A 54 14.58 -30.24 -36.11
CA VAL A 54 15.38 -29.18 -36.75
C VAL A 54 14.58 -28.58 -37.91
N PRO A 55 13.68 -27.62 -37.65
CA PRO A 55 13.31 -26.64 -38.65
C PRO A 55 14.44 -25.60 -38.69
N ASP A 56 14.95 -25.26 -39.88
CA ASP A 56 15.88 -24.15 -40.12
C ASP A 56 17.30 -24.25 -39.49
N GLY A 57 17.76 -25.45 -39.12
CA GLY A 57 19.13 -25.69 -38.64
C GLY A 57 19.38 -25.39 -37.16
N ARG A 58 18.31 -25.20 -36.36
CA ARG A 58 18.36 -25.11 -34.88
C ARG A 58 17.98 -26.43 -34.25
N THR A 59 18.69 -26.86 -33.20
CA THR A 59 18.34 -28.09 -32.46
C THR A 59 17.64 -27.72 -31.16
N VAL A 60 16.39 -28.18 -30.99
CA VAL A 60 15.63 -28.05 -29.74
C VAL A 60 15.66 -29.39 -29.01
N LEU A 61 15.98 -29.37 -27.71
CA LEU A 61 16.16 -30.57 -26.89
C LEU A 61 15.26 -30.52 -25.66
N SER A 62 14.42 -31.53 -25.46
CA SER A 62 13.61 -31.66 -24.23
C SER A 62 14.42 -32.36 -23.12
N THR A 63 14.73 -31.62 -22.05
CA THR A 63 15.62 -32.08 -20.96
C THR A 63 14.87 -32.65 -19.76
N GLY A 64 13.54 -32.51 -19.73
CA GLY A 64 12.67 -33.04 -18.68
C GLY A 64 11.48 -32.14 -18.38
N GLN A 65 10.68 -32.54 -17.40
CA GLN A 65 9.51 -31.81 -16.91
C GLN A 65 9.85 -31.11 -15.59
N LEU A 66 9.35 -29.89 -15.41
CA LEU A 66 9.38 -29.24 -14.11
C LEU A 66 8.45 -29.99 -13.14
N PRO A 67 8.73 -29.95 -11.82
CA PRO A 67 7.82 -30.53 -10.85
C PRO A 67 6.46 -29.83 -10.90
N SER A 68 5.38 -30.59 -10.74
CA SER A 68 4.04 -30.04 -10.56
C SER A 68 3.94 -29.40 -9.17
N THR A 69 3.29 -28.23 -9.10
CA THR A 69 3.02 -27.52 -7.86
C THR A 69 1.51 -27.37 -7.66
N TRP A 70 1.10 -27.18 -6.41
CA TRP A 70 -0.29 -26.85 -6.07
C TRP A 70 -0.42 -25.34 -5.88
N GLY A 71 -1.44 -24.74 -6.50
CA GLY A 71 -1.79 -23.33 -6.34
C GLY A 71 -3.15 -23.19 -5.66
N HIS A 72 -3.22 -22.35 -4.62
CA HIS A 72 -4.48 -22.08 -3.94
C HIS A 72 -5.29 -21.05 -4.75
N VAL A 73 -6.59 -21.29 -4.92
CA VAL A 73 -7.51 -20.42 -5.66
C VAL A 73 -8.68 -20.06 -4.76
N VAL A 74 -8.99 -18.77 -4.68
CA VAL A 74 -10.11 -18.27 -3.88
C VAL A 74 -11.29 -17.97 -4.80
N ALA A 75 -12.49 -18.36 -4.39
CA ALA A 75 -13.71 -17.99 -5.08
C ALA A 75 -14.40 -16.82 -4.38
N VAL A 76 -14.85 -15.83 -5.15
CA VAL A 76 -15.58 -14.66 -4.65
C VAL A 76 -16.82 -14.39 -5.49
N ASP A 77 -17.78 -13.66 -4.92
CA ASP A 77 -18.84 -12.99 -5.68
C ASP A 77 -18.25 -11.68 -6.23
N PRO A 78 -17.97 -11.54 -7.53
CA PRO A 78 -17.19 -10.40 -8.02
C PRO A 78 -17.89 -9.04 -7.80
N PRO A 79 -19.20 -8.87 -8.05
CA PRO A 79 -19.93 -7.66 -7.67
C PRO A 79 -19.88 -7.35 -6.17
N ALA A 80 -20.18 -8.33 -5.30
CA ALA A 80 -20.22 -8.08 -3.86
C ALA A 80 -18.82 -7.79 -3.28
N GLU A 81 -17.79 -8.48 -3.79
CA GLU A 81 -16.41 -8.25 -3.39
C GLU A 81 -15.90 -6.88 -3.85
N ASP A 82 -16.34 -6.40 -5.03
CA ASP A 82 -16.04 -5.05 -5.49
C ASP A 82 -16.68 -3.97 -4.63
N GLU A 83 -17.93 -4.17 -4.20
CA GLU A 83 -18.60 -3.25 -3.27
C GLU A 83 -17.90 -3.21 -1.89
N LEU A 84 -17.37 -4.35 -1.44
CA LEU A 84 -16.74 -4.47 -0.13
C LEU A 84 -15.31 -3.91 -0.10
N VAL A 85 -14.45 -4.30 -1.06
CA VAL A 85 -13.01 -3.96 -1.06
C VAL A 85 -12.51 -3.19 -2.29
N GLY A 86 -13.38 -2.96 -3.29
CA GLY A 86 -12.99 -2.32 -4.55
C GLY A 86 -12.11 -3.22 -5.42
N LEU A 87 -12.41 -4.53 -5.47
CA LEU A 87 -11.65 -5.56 -6.18
C LEU A 87 -11.32 -5.20 -7.64
N ARG A 88 -12.23 -4.53 -8.36
CA ARG A 88 -12.03 -4.13 -9.77
C ARG A 88 -10.85 -3.19 -9.97
N ARG A 89 -10.37 -2.52 -8.92
CA ARG A 89 -9.15 -1.68 -8.97
C ARG A 89 -7.87 -2.51 -9.12
N TYR A 90 -7.92 -3.79 -8.76
CA TYR A 90 -6.77 -4.68 -8.66
C TYR A 90 -6.80 -5.83 -9.68
N VAL A 91 -7.96 -6.07 -10.28
CA VAL A 91 -8.18 -7.07 -11.31
C VAL A 91 -8.14 -6.42 -12.69
N ARG A 92 -7.29 -6.93 -13.57
CA ARG A 92 -7.28 -6.62 -15.01
C ARG A 92 -7.89 -7.79 -15.76
N GLY A 93 -9.08 -7.64 -16.32
CA GLY A 93 -9.79 -8.72 -17.01
C GLY A 93 -11.22 -8.89 -16.51
N ALA A 94 -11.87 -9.98 -16.89
CA ALA A 94 -13.30 -10.21 -16.59
C ALA A 94 -13.48 -11.47 -15.72
N LEU A 95 -13.73 -11.27 -14.42
CA LEU A 95 -14.02 -12.35 -13.44
C LEU A 95 -15.52 -12.73 -13.43
N ASP A 96 -16.37 -11.89 -14.00
CA ASP A 96 -17.83 -12.02 -14.12
C ASP A 96 -18.29 -12.85 -15.32
N ARG A 97 -17.36 -13.45 -16.08
CA ARG A 97 -17.72 -14.36 -17.17
C ARG A 97 -18.34 -15.63 -16.60
N GLY A 98 -19.48 -16.05 -17.14
CA GLY A 98 -20.08 -17.34 -16.77
C GLY A 98 -19.29 -18.55 -17.31
N LEU A 99 -19.67 -19.74 -16.85
CA LEU A 99 -19.11 -21.01 -17.30
C LEU A 99 -19.39 -21.25 -18.80
N ARG A 100 -18.42 -21.83 -19.52
CA ARG A 100 -18.56 -22.17 -20.95
C ARG A 100 -18.17 -23.61 -21.22
N GLN A 101 -18.76 -24.22 -22.24
CA GLN A 101 -18.30 -25.52 -22.72
C GLN A 101 -17.10 -25.35 -23.66
N THR A 102 -16.11 -26.21 -23.52
CA THR A 102 -14.93 -26.27 -24.37
C THR A 102 -14.51 -27.72 -24.61
N PHE A 103 -13.60 -27.93 -25.54
CA PHE A 103 -13.04 -29.25 -25.80
C PHE A 103 -11.62 -29.34 -25.23
N ASP A 104 -11.41 -30.24 -24.29
CA ASP A 104 -10.10 -30.53 -23.72
C ASP A 104 -9.34 -31.46 -24.66
N SER A 105 -8.50 -30.87 -25.53
CA SER A 105 -7.70 -31.59 -26.52
C SER A 105 -6.67 -32.54 -25.89
N GLN A 106 -6.28 -32.36 -24.62
CA GLN A 106 -5.31 -33.21 -23.95
C GLN A 106 -5.91 -34.56 -23.54
N TYR A 107 -7.17 -34.55 -23.10
CA TYR A 107 -7.90 -35.76 -22.68
C TYR A 107 -8.94 -36.20 -23.71
N ASN A 108 -9.02 -35.50 -24.85
CA ASN A 108 -9.94 -35.77 -25.95
C ASN A 108 -11.40 -35.88 -25.49
N ARG A 109 -11.85 -34.93 -24.66
CA ARG A 109 -13.19 -34.92 -24.03
C ARG A 109 -13.74 -33.51 -23.90
N SER A 110 -15.07 -33.38 -23.84
CA SER A 110 -15.71 -32.11 -23.48
C SER A 110 -15.41 -31.74 -22.03
N ALA A 111 -15.19 -30.45 -21.78
CA ALA A 111 -14.87 -29.91 -20.47
C ALA A 111 -15.49 -28.52 -20.27
N THR A 112 -15.70 -28.15 -19.02
CA THR A 112 -16.22 -26.83 -18.67
C THR A 112 -15.07 -25.85 -18.41
N GLN A 113 -15.11 -24.69 -19.05
CA GLN A 113 -14.15 -23.63 -18.93
C GLN A 113 -14.50 -22.76 -17.70
N LEU A 114 -13.58 -22.71 -16.73
CA LEU A 114 -13.75 -21.96 -15.47
C LEU A 114 -12.93 -20.66 -15.53
N PRO A 115 -13.54 -19.50 -15.32
CA PRO A 115 -12.83 -18.22 -15.32
C PRO A 115 -11.95 -18.10 -14.08
N VAL A 116 -10.69 -17.72 -14.26
CA VAL A 116 -9.79 -17.39 -13.16
C VAL A 116 -8.96 -16.17 -13.53
N VAL A 117 -8.77 -15.27 -12.57
CA VAL A 117 -7.81 -14.18 -12.68
C VAL A 117 -6.62 -14.59 -11.85
N VAL A 118 -5.44 -14.64 -12.46
CA VAL A 118 -4.25 -15.25 -11.86
C VAL A 118 -3.29 -14.15 -11.41
N ASP A 119 -2.54 -14.38 -10.34
CA ASP A 119 -1.48 -13.48 -9.93
C ASP A 119 -0.47 -13.30 -11.08
N ALA A 120 -0.01 -12.06 -11.27
CA ALA A 120 1.04 -11.75 -12.23
C ALA A 120 2.39 -12.42 -11.87
N ARG A 121 2.58 -12.83 -10.61
CA ARG A 121 3.84 -13.41 -10.12
C ARG A 121 3.65 -14.83 -9.61
N SER A 122 4.64 -15.68 -9.85
CA SER A 122 4.69 -17.01 -9.24
C SER A 122 5.13 -16.92 -7.79
N THR A 123 4.37 -17.57 -6.90
CA THR A 123 4.65 -17.62 -5.46
C THR A 123 5.53 -18.81 -5.07
N VAL A 124 5.99 -19.62 -6.04
CA VAL A 124 6.81 -20.80 -5.82
C VAL A 124 8.29 -20.41 -5.63
N PRO A 125 8.88 -20.53 -4.41
CA PRO A 125 10.28 -20.21 -4.18
C PRO A 125 11.21 -21.28 -4.79
N GLY A 126 11.81 -20.99 -5.94
CA GLY A 126 12.79 -21.87 -6.56
C GLY A 126 13.57 -21.26 -7.71
N THR A 127 14.64 -21.95 -8.10
CA THR A 127 15.52 -21.60 -9.22
C THR A 127 15.69 -22.78 -10.16
N VAL A 128 15.84 -22.46 -11.44
CA VAL A 128 16.24 -23.38 -12.48
C VAL A 128 17.60 -22.94 -12.99
N SER A 129 18.56 -23.86 -12.95
CA SER A 129 19.90 -23.68 -13.46
C SER A 129 20.14 -24.63 -14.63
N VAL A 130 20.66 -24.11 -15.74
CA VAL A 130 21.10 -24.91 -16.88
C VAL A 130 22.55 -24.61 -17.19
N ARG A 131 23.34 -25.67 -17.33
CA ARG A 131 24.71 -25.61 -17.80
C ARG A 131 24.88 -26.46 -19.04
N VAL A 132 25.33 -25.85 -20.13
CA VAL A 132 25.72 -26.53 -21.37
C VAL A 132 27.23 -26.50 -21.48
N THR A 133 27.84 -27.67 -21.64
CA THR A 133 29.29 -27.86 -21.72
C THR A 133 29.63 -28.59 -23.01
N GLN A 134 30.48 -28.03 -23.85
CA GLN A 134 31.03 -28.73 -25.01
C GLN A 134 32.16 -29.66 -24.56
N ILE A 135 32.18 -30.87 -25.10
CA ILE A 135 33.19 -31.89 -24.84
C ILE A 135 34.02 -32.06 -26.11
N SER A 136 35.33 -31.89 -25.98
CA SER A 136 36.29 -32.01 -27.07
C SER A 136 37.08 -33.31 -26.96
N GLY A 137 37.46 -33.88 -28.10
CA GLY A 137 38.31 -35.08 -28.16
C GLY A 137 37.56 -36.41 -28.05
N VAL A 138 36.22 -36.39 -27.86
CA VAL A 138 35.38 -37.60 -27.83
C VAL A 138 34.32 -37.50 -28.94
N PRO A 139 34.28 -38.46 -29.90
CA PRO A 139 33.26 -38.46 -30.94
C PRO A 139 31.89 -38.86 -30.39
N PRO A 140 30.78 -38.25 -30.85
CA PRO A 140 29.42 -38.62 -30.41
C PRO A 140 29.13 -40.12 -30.55
N GLU A 141 29.64 -40.78 -31.59
CA GLU A 141 29.45 -42.21 -31.86
C GLU A 141 29.91 -43.10 -30.68
N ALA A 142 30.99 -42.72 -29.99
CA ALA A 142 31.50 -43.46 -28.84
C ALA A 142 30.55 -43.37 -27.64
N VAL A 143 29.88 -42.22 -27.47
CA VAL A 143 28.88 -42.01 -26.43
C VAL A 143 27.58 -42.76 -26.75
N GLY A 144 27.17 -42.78 -28.03
CA GLY A 144 26.05 -43.57 -28.51
C GLY A 144 26.26 -45.07 -28.30
N ALA A 145 27.42 -45.60 -28.71
CA ALA A 145 27.75 -47.02 -28.53
C ALA A 145 27.75 -47.45 -27.06
N ALA A 146 28.24 -46.60 -26.15
CA ALA A 146 28.22 -46.89 -24.71
C ALA A 146 26.79 -46.84 -24.11
N ALA A 147 25.92 -45.97 -24.62
CA ALA A 147 24.52 -45.94 -24.21
C ALA A 147 23.73 -47.15 -24.75
N ASP A 148 23.98 -47.55 -26.00
CA ASP A 148 23.34 -48.70 -26.65
C ASP A 148 23.78 -50.04 -26.03
N ALA A 149 24.97 -50.11 -25.42
CA ALA A 149 25.44 -51.27 -24.66
C ALA A 149 24.66 -51.51 -23.35
N VAL A 150 23.87 -50.53 -22.87
CA VAL A 150 23.02 -50.71 -21.69
C VAL A 150 21.75 -51.47 -22.09
N PRO A 151 21.41 -52.60 -21.44
CA PRO A 151 20.21 -53.36 -21.75
C PRO A 151 18.93 -52.57 -21.48
N LYS A 152 18.02 -52.49 -22.46
CA LYS A 152 16.69 -51.87 -22.27
C LYS A 152 15.79 -52.75 -21.41
N PRO A 153 15.16 -52.19 -20.35
CA PRO A 153 14.21 -52.92 -19.52
C PRO A 153 12.93 -53.22 -20.31
N ARG A 154 12.27 -54.33 -19.98
CA ARG A 154 10.99 -54.73 -20.59
C ARG A 154 9.78 -54.06 -19.95
N ASP A 155 9.93 -53.45 -18.77
CA ASP A 155 8.87 -52.78 -18.02
C ASP A 155 9.06 -51.26 -17.94
N THR A 156 7.99 -50.54 -17.59
CA THR A 156 7.99 -49.07 -17.45
C THR A 156 8.69 -48.59 -16.17
N GLN A 157 8.76 -49.44 -15.13
CA GLN A 157 9.45 -49.11 -13.87
C GLN A 157 10.98 -49.12 -14.02
N GLY A 158 11.55 -50.02 -14.83
CA GLY A 158 12.99 -50.05 -15.12
C GLY A 158 13.48 -48.87 -15.95
N LEU A 159 12.59 -48.12 -16.61
CA LEU A 159 12.96 -47.06 -17.57
C LEU A 159 13.76 -45.92 -16.93
N ALA A 160 13.48 -45.56 -15.68
CA ALA A 160 14.21 -44.54 -14.95
C ALA A 160 15.64 -45.00 -14.58
N ALA A 161 15.77 -46.25 -14.10
CA ALA A 161 17.06 -46.87 -13.80
C ALA A 161 17.90 -47.04 -15.08
N TYR A 162 17.26 -47.43 -16.19
CA TYR A 162 17.88 -47.51 -17.52
C TYR A 162 18.42 -46.16 -17.99
N ARG A 163 17.62 -45.08 -17.91
CA ARG A 163 18.08 -43.72 -18.26
C ARG A 163 19.31 -43.33 -17.43
N GLN A 164 19.28 -43.57 -16.12
CA GLN A 164 20.42 -43.27 -15.27
C GLN A 164 21.66 -44.10 -15.66
N ALA A 165 21.50 -45.40 -15.92
CA ALA A 165 22.58 -46.27 -16.36
C ALA A 165 23.18 -45.85 -17.70
N THR A 166 22.37 -45.43 -18.68
CA THR A 166 22.85 -44.89 -19.97
C THR A 166 23.63 -43.59 -19.80
N ILE A 167 23.21 -42.69 -18.91
CA ILE A 167 23.95 -41.47 -18.58
C ILE A 167 25.28 -41.82 -17.90
N THR A 168 25.29 -42.79 -16.98
CA THR A 168 26.53 -43.26 -16.32
C THR A 168 27.50 -43.90 -17.32
N ALA A 169 27.01 -44.71 -18.25
CA ALA A 169 27.83 -45.31 -19.31
C ALA A 169 28.43 -44.23 -20.23
N ALA A 170 27.60 -43.29 -20.71
CA ALA A 170 28.04 -42.13 -21.47
C ALA A 170 29.09 -41.31 -20.72
N GLN A 171 28.88 -41.05 -19.42
CA GLN A 171 29.80 -40.30 -18.57
C GLN A 171 31.18 -40.98 -18.47
N LYS A 172 31.25 -42.31 -18.40
CA LYS A 172 32.54 -43.04 -18.39
C LYS A 172 33.37 -42.78 -19.64
N VAL A 173 32.73 -42.67 -20.81
CA VAL A 173 33.41 -42.42 -22.09
C VAL A 173 34.02 -41.01 -22.16
N VAL A 174 33.37 -40.01 -21.56
CA VAL A 174 33.83 -38.62 -21.57
C VAL A 174 34.69 -38.24 -20.36
N ASN A 175 34.94 -39.16 -19.44
CA ASN A 175 35.84 -38.93 -18.30
C ASN A 175 37.27 -38.68 -18.79
N GLY A 176 37.86 -37.56 -18.38
CA GLY A 176 39.21 -37.15 -18.83
C GLY A 176 39.23 -36.32 -20.12
N ALA A 177 38.10 -36.15 -20.81
CA ALA A 177 38.00 -35.29 -21.99
C ALA A 177 38.02 -33.79 -21.62
N SER A 178 38.53 -32.95 -22.53
CA SER A 178 38.52 -31.49 -22.34
C SER A 178 37.09 -30.95 -22.41
N GLN A 179 36.73 -30.09 -21.46
CA GLN A 179 35.37 -29.56 -21.30
C GLN A 179 35.37 -28.04 -21.30
N ALA A 180 34.48 -27.43 -22.08
CA ALA A 180 34.32 -25.98 -22.14
C ALA A 180 32.85 -25.59 -21.94
N THR A 181 32.55 -24.78 -20.91
CA THR A 181 31.19 -24.26 -20.68
C THR A 181 30.79 -23.31 -21.81
N ARG A 182 29.67 -23.59 -22.47
CA ARG A 182 29.11 -22.78 -23.56
C ARG A 182 27.96 -21.90 -23.10
N ALA A 183 27.16 -22.37 -22.15
CA ALA A 183 26.12 -21.58 -21.51
C ALA A 183 25.98 -22.02 -20.05
N ASN A 184 25.73 -21.08 -19.16
CA ASN A 184 25.43 -21.34 -17.76
C ASN A 184 24.54 -20.22 -17.24
N ASP A 185 23.25 -20.50 -17.09
CA ASP A 185 22.30 -19.50 -16.63
C ASP A 185 21.44 -20.07 -15.49
N THR A 186 20.98 -19.17 -14.62
CA THR A 186 20.11 -19.50 -13.49
C THR A 186 19.04 -18.44 -13.36
N ALA A 187 17.78 -18.87 -13.32
CA ALA A 187 16.63 -17.99 -13.23
C ALA A 187 15.65 -18.49 -12.17
N THR A 188 14.90 -17.56 -11.57
CA THR A 188 13.88 -17.85 -10.55
C THR A 188 12.57 -18.29 -11.21
N PHE A 189 11.79 -19.10 -10.50
CA PHE A 189 10.46 -19.48 -10.97
C PHE A 189 9.50 -18.29 -11.09
N GLU A 190 9.65 -17.27 -10.25
CA GLU A 190 8.90 -16.00 -10.33
C GLU A 190 8.95 -15.38 -11.74
N ALA A 191 10.11 -15.46 -12.41
CA ALA A 191 10.30 -14.89 -13.74
C ALA A 191 9.95 -15.84 -14.90
N LEU A 192 9.82 -17.15 -14.63
CA LEU A 192 9.79 -18.18 -15.67
C LEU A 192 8.48 -18.95 -15.78
N VAL A 193 7.74 -19.11 -14.67
CA VAL A 193 6.62 -20.05 -14.58
C VAL A 193 5.36 -19.30 -14.18
N PRO A 194 4.43 -18.99 -15.11
CA PRO A 194 3.13 -18.42 -14.75
C PRO A 194 2.35 -19.37 -13.83
N PRO A 195 1.58 -18.87 -12.84
CA PRO A 195 0.77 -19.72 -11.98
C PRO A 195 -0.39 -20.36 -12.76
N LEU A 196 -0.84 -21.54 -12.30
CA LEU A 196 -2.04 -22.25 -12.83
C LEU A 196 -2.02 -22.48 -14.35
N ARG A 197 -0.83 -22.50 -14.96
CA ARG A 197 -0.66 -22.68 -16.39
C ARG A 197 0.53 -23.60 -16.67
N PRO A 198 0.42 -24.47 -17.69
CA PRO A 198 1.57 -25.16 -18.22
C PRO A 198 2.61 -24.14 -18.72
N ALA A 199 3.86 -24.33 -18.30
CA ALA A 199 4.97 -23.46 -18.67
C ALA A 199 6.08 -24.27 -19.35
N ARG A 200 6.64 -23.70 -20.42
CA ARG A 200 7.89 -24.16 -21.01
C ARG A 200 8.99 -23.18 -20.62
N VAL A 201 9.99 -23.72 -19.94
CA VAL A 201 11.26 -23.04 -19.74
C VAL A 201 12.23 -23.49 -20.82
N SER A 202 12.76 -22.54 -21.58
CA SER A 202 13.70 -22.74 -22.68
C SER A 202 15.03 -22.05 -22.39
N LEU A 203 16.16 -22.70 -22.64
CA LEU A 203 17.45 -22.02 -22.79
C LEU A 203 17.59 -21.58 -24.25
N GLY A 204 17.60 -20.28 -24.51
CA GLY A 204 17.78 -19.73 -25.84
C GLY A 204 19.20 -19.94 -26.38
N ALA A 205 19.38 -19.75 -27.69
CA ALA A 205 20.69 -19.81 -28.34
C ALA A 205 21.69 -18.73 -27.86
N ASP A 206 21.18 -17.69 -27.19
CA ASP A 206 21.94 -16.66 -26.47
C ASP A 206 22.46 -17.14 -25.11
N GLY A 207 22.13 -18.37 -24.72
CA GLY A 207 22.53 -18.98 -23.46
C GLY A 207 21.72 -18.50 -22.26
N ARG A 208 20.55 -17.86 -22.46
CA ARG A 208 19.69 -17.37 -21.37
C ARG A 208 18.41 -18.18 -21.22
N LEU A 209 17.96 -18.34 -19.99
CA LEU A 209 16.69 -18.98 -19.67
C LEU A 209 15.53 -18.02 -19.87
N THR A 210 14.51 -18.48 -20.60
CA THR A 210 13.25 -17.78 -20.83
C THR A 210 12.08 -18.71 -20.52
N GLY A 211 10.99 -18.13 -20.06
CA GLY A 211 9.75 -18.83 -19.77
C GLY A 211 8.67 -18.39 -20.75
N ALA A 212 7.87 -19.35 -21.23
CA ALA A 212 6.69 -19.08 -22.03
C ALA A 212 5.52 -19.94 -21.53
N ALA A 213 4.32 -19.34 -21.49
CA ALA A 213 3.09 -20.10 -21.28
C ALA A 213 2.83 -20.99 -22.50
N GLU A 214 2.48 -22.24 -22.29
CA GLU A 214 2.16 -23.17 -23.37
C GLU A 214 0.70 -23.56 -23.37
N SER A 215 0.07 -23.48 -24.54
CA SER A 215 -1.27 -24.00 -24.76
C SER A 215 -1.29 -25.54 -24.88
N TYR A 216 -0.16 -26.14 -25.27
CA TYR A 216 -0.02 -27.57 -25.51
C TYR A 216 1.29 -28.10 -24.90
N ALA A 217 1.23 -28.48 -23.63
CA ALA A 217 2.32 -29.20 -22.98
C ALA A 217 1.85 -30.62 -22.66
N PRO A 218 2.57 -31.68 -23.08
CA PRO A 218 2.34 -33.04 -22.63
C PRO A 218 2.87 -33.17 -21.18
N GLY A 219 2.21 -32.46 -20.26
CA GLY A 219 2.49 -32.49 -18.83
C GLY A 219 1.45 -33.35 -18.11
N TYR A 220 1.90 -34.12 -17.12
CA TYR A 220 1.04 -34.87 -16.20
C TYR A 220 0.41 -33.90 -15.19
N GLY A 221 -0.47 -33.02 -15.66
CA GLY A 221 -1.16 -32.04 -14.83
C GLY A 221 -2.48 -32.59 -14.31
N ALA A 222 -2.52 -32.96 -13.03
CA ALA A 222 -3.75 -33.27 -12.28
C ALA A 222 -4.74 -32.08 -12.22
N GLU A 223 -4.29 -30.89 -12.66
CA GLU A 223 -4.99 -29.60 -12.72
C GLU A 223 -6.37 -29.64 -13.40
N ARG A 224 -6.69 -30.69 -14.18
CA ARG A 224 -7.95 -30.82 -14.94
C ARG A 224 -8.85 -31.97 -14.49
N ALA A 225 -8.50 -32.66 -13.39
CA ALA A 225 -9.21 -33.85 -12.95
C ALA A 225 -9.44 -33.94 -11.45
N VAL A 226 -8.60 -33.29 -10.63
CA VAL A 226 -8.69 -33.38 -9.16
C VAL A 226 -8.44 -32.01 -8.53
N VAL A 227 -9.21 -31.70 -7.50
CA VAL A 227 -9.06 -30.48 -6.69
C VAL A 227 -8.88 -30.87 -5.23
N LEU A 228 -7.99 -30.17 -4.53
CA LEU A 228 -7.82 -30.28 -3.09
C LEU A 228 -8.60 -29.15 -2.42
N VAL A 229 -9.43 -29.51 -1.44
CA VAL A 229 -10.17 -28.53 -0.62
C VAL A 229 -9.57 -28.53 0.77
N ASP A 230 -9.11 -27.36 1.17
CA ASP A 230 -8.46 -27.14 2.46
C ASP A 230 -9.47 -27.16 3.60
N GLY A 231 -9.16 -27.94 4.64
CA GLY A 231 -9.88 -27.93 5.91
C GLY A 231 -9.37 -26.84 6.87
N PRO A 232 -10.16 -26.54 7.93
CA PRO A 232 -9.72 -25.66 9.01
C PRO A 232 -8.54 -26.27 9.78
N LEU A 233 -7.77 -25.40 10.45
CA LEU A 233 -6.80 -25.83 11.46
C LEU A 233 -7.55 -26.23 12.72
N ASP A 234 -7.13 -27.36 13.33
CA ASP A 234 -7.74 -27.88 14.55
C ASP A 234 -6.91 -27.46 15.78
N TYR A 235 -7.35 -26.38 16.43
CA TYR A 235 -6.72 -25.87 17.65
C TYR A 235 -7.33 -26.55 18.89
N SER A 236 -6.46 -27.00 19.79
CA SER A 236 -6.85 -27.61 21.06
C SER A 236 -6.31 -26.81 22.24
N HIS A 237 -6.91 -26.94 23.43
CA HIS A 237 -6.37 -26.31 24.63
C HIS A 237 -5.27 -27.20 25.24
N GLY A 238 -4.11 -26.59 25.47
CA GLY A 238 -2.98 -27.18 26.18
C GLY A 238 -2.87 -26.77 27.65
N PRO A 239 -1.81 -27.20 28.35
CA PRO A 239 -1.55 -26.81 29.73
C PRO A 239 -1.43 -25.28 29.88
N GLY A 240 -2.13 -24.69 30.85
CA GLY A 240 -2.13 -23.25 31.09
C GLY A 240 -2.94 -22.42 30.09
N ASP A 241 -3.98 -23.02 29.50
CA ASP A 241 -4.91 -22.39 28.54
C ASP A 241 -4.25 -21.85 27.27
N ARG A 242 -3.10 -22.41 26.90
CA ARG A 242 -2.42 -22.10 25.65
C ARG A 242 -3.02 -22.89 24.50
N LEU A 243 -3.26 -22.24 23.37
CA LEU A 243 -3.66 -22.93 22.14
C LEU A 243 -2.53 -23.86 21.68
N GLN A 244 -2.89 -25.08 21.34
CA GLN A 244 -2.01 -26.12 20.83
C GLN A 244 -2.46 -26.59 19.46
N LEU A 245 -1.49 -26.78 18.57
CA LEU A 245 -1.70 -27.30 17.22
C LEU A 245 -0.95 -28.63 17.04
N ARG A 246 -1.68 -29.66 16.59
CA ARG A 246 -1.15 -31.02 16.42
C ARG A 246 -1.02 -31.39 14.94
N PRO A 247 0.06 -32.07 14.52
CA PRO A 247 0.15 -32.60 13.16
C PRO A 247 -0.82 -33.78 12.98
N LEU A 248 -1.49 -33.83 11.83
CA LEU A 248 -2.43 -34.90 11.45
C LEU A 248 -1.72 -36.15 10.91
N GLY A 249 -0.57 -35.97 10.25
CA GLY A 249 0.20 -37.03 9.61
C GLY A 249 1.06 -36.51 8.47
N THR A 250 1.46 -37.40 7.55
CA THR A 250 2.24 -37.04 6.35
C THR A 250 1.39 -37.14 5.08
N TRP A 251 1.80 -36.41 4.04
CA TRP A 251 1.13 -36.42 2.74
C TRP A 251 0.92 -37.84 2.19
N ASP A 252 1.94 -38.68 2.31
CA ASP A 252 1.97 -40.02 1.73
C ASP A 252 0.98 -40.98 2.37
N LYS A 253 0.66 -40.75 3.64
CA LYS A 253 -0.31 -41.56 4.37
C LYS A 253 -1.74 -41.06 4.18
N LEU A 254 -1.93 -39.74 4.13
CA LEU A 254 -3.27 -39.13 4.20
C LEU A 254 -3.84 -38.71 2.85
N VAL A 255 -3.02 -38.16 1.95
CA VAL A 255 -3.50 -37.50 0.72
C VAL A 255 -3.19 -38.33 -0.51
N ARG A 256 -1.99 -38.90 -0.58
CA ARG A 256 -1.53 -39.67 -1.75
C ARG A 256 -2.46 -40.83 -2.13
N PRO A 257 -2.94 -41.69 -1.20
CA PRO A 257 -3.82 -42.80 -1.58
C PRO A 257 -5.15 -42.33 -2.18
N ALA A 258 -5.73 -41.26 -1.62
CA ALA A 258 -6.97 -40.67 -2.13
C ALA A 258 -6.76 -40.00 -3.50
N LEU A 259 -5.61 -39.37 -3.71
CA LEU A 259 -5.23 -38.75 -4.98
C LEU A 259 -4.98 -39.80 -6.08
N GLU A 260 -4.33 -40.91 -5.75
CA GLU A 260 -4.12 -42.06 -6.65
C GLU A 260 -5.45 -42.72 -7.03
N ALA A 261 -6.40 -42.81 -6.09
CA ALA A 261 -7.75 -43.32 -6.37
C ALA A 261 -8.58 -42.36 -7.25
N ALA A 262 -8.37 -41.05 -7.13
CA ALA A 262 -9.11 -40.04 -7.90
C ALA A 262 -8.54 -39.83 -9.33
N THR A 263 -7.27 -40.16 -9.54
CA THR A 263 -6.53 -39.92 -10.79
C THR A 263 -6.38 -41.21 -11.60
N ASP A 264 -6.28 -41.11 -12.93
CA ASP A 264 -6.07 -42.30 -13.76
C ASP A 264 -4.70 -42.97 -13.49
N PRO A 265 -4.60 -44.32 -13.52
CA PRO A 265 -3.36 -45.04 -13.25
C PRO A 265 -2.18 -44.56 -14.12
N GLY A 266 -1.03 -44.31 -13.49
CA GLY A 266 0.19 -43.86 -14.18
C GLY A 266 0.19 -42.38 -14.61
N LYS A 267 -0.86 -41.61 -14.29
CA LYS A 267 -0.91 -40.15 -14.54
C LYS A 267 -0.45 -39.30 -13.35
N LEU A 268 -0.21 -39.90 -12.18
CA LEU A 268 0.35 -39.21 -11.02
C LEU A 268 1.89 -39.23 -11.06
N GLY A 269 2.51 -38.05 -11.12
CA GLY A 269 3.97 -37.91 -11.08
C GLY A 269 4.56 -38.06 -9.66
N PRO A 270 5.88 -38.24 -9.52
CA PRO A 270 6.54 -38.31 -8.22
C PRO A 270 6.44 -36.98 -7.44
N ASN A 271 5.86 -37.03 -6.24
CA ASN A 271 5.51 -35.84 -5.45
C ASN A 271 6.64 -35.26 -4.55
N ARG A 272 7.92 -35.42 -4.92
CA ARG A 272 9.05 -34.99 -4.05
C ARG A 272 9.20 -33.47 -3.90
N ALA A 273 8.59 -32.68 -4.78
CA ALA A 273 8.76 -31.23 -4.81
C ALA A 273 7.75 -30.44 -3.95
N ASN A 274 6.64 -31.06 -3.53
CA ASN A 274 5.54 -30.38 -2.81
C ASN A 274 5.64 -30.47 -1.28
N GLY A 275 6.84 -30.74 -0.75
CA GLY A 275 7.02 -30.90 0.70
C GLY A 275 6.26 -32.11 1.26
N ALA A 276 6.20 -33.24 0.54
CA ALA A 276 5.50 -34.45 0.98
C ALA A 276 6.01 -35.01 2.32
N ASP A 277 7.26 -34.71 2.67
CA ASP A 277 7.89 -35.05 3.95
C ASP A 277 7.47 -34.11 5.10
N GLU A 278 6.86 -32.96 4.79
CA GLU A 278 6.37 -32.01 5.81
C GLU A 278 5.06 -32.53 6.45
N PRO A 279 4.88 -32.38 7.77
CA PRO A 279 3.63 -32.73 8.44
C PRO A 279 2.46 -31.90 7.91
N LEU A 280 1.31 -32.56 7.75
CA LEU A 280 0.04 -31.93 7.48
C LEU A 280 -0.59 -31.43 8.77
N TYR A 281 -1.08 -30.19 8.76
CA TYR A 281 -1.83 -29.56 9.84
C TYR A 281 -3.29 -29.30 9.46
N ARG A 282 -3.60 -29.38 8.16
CA ARG A 282 -4.95 -29.24 7.61
C ARG A 282 -5.36 -30.54 6.94
N ASN A 283 -6.63 -30.89 7.09
CA ASN A 283 -7.20 -31.99 6.33
C ASN A 283 -7.41 -31.53 4.87
N LEU A 284 -6.83 -32.23 3.91
CA LEU A 284 -6.99 -31.93 2.48
C LEU A 284 -7.95 -32.93 1.86
N ARG A 285 -9.16 -32.48 1.52
CA ARG A 285 -10.14 -33.34 0.87
C ARG A 285 -9.89 -33.38 -0.63
N VAL A 286 -9.68 -34.58 -1.16
CA VAL A 286 -9.53 -34.83 -2.59
C VAL A 286 -10.91 -34.92 -3.25
N LEU A 287 -11.18 -34.06 -4.22
CA LEU A 287 -12.42 -34.05 -5.01
C LEU A 287 -12.12 -34.33 -6.49
N LYS A 288 -12.99 -35.12 -7.12
CA LYS A 288 -12.98 -35.38 -8.57
C LYS A 288 -14.17 -34.67 -9.22
N PRO A 289 -14.05 -33.40 -9.60
CA PRO A 289 -15.13 -32.67 -10.27
C PRO A 289 -15.36 -33.18 -11.70
N PRO A 290 -16.47 -32.79 -12.36
CA PRO A 290 -16.62 -33.01 -13.79
C PRO A 290 -15.47 -32.35 -14.58
N PRO A 291 -15.15 -32.83 -15.80
CA PRO A 291 -14.04 -32.32 -16.58
C PRO A 291 -14.05 -30.80 -16.73
N PHE A 292 -12.94 -30.15 -16.43
CA PHE A 292 -12.82 -28.69 -16.50
C PHE A 292 -11.45 -28.21 -17.00
N VAL A 293 -11.42 -26.97 -17.49
CA VAL A 293 -10.22 -26.26 -17.92
C VAL A 293 -10.24 -24.86 -17.32
N LEU A 294 -9.14 -24.40 -16.74
CA LEU A 294 -9.02 -23.02 -16.27
C LEU A 294 -8.79 -22.06 -17.45
N GLU A 295 -9.65 -21.04 -17.56
CA GLU A 295 -9.46 -19.90 -18.45
C GLU A 295 -8.93 -18.72 -17.65
N GLN A 296 -7.68 -18.34 -17.89
CA GLN A 296 -7.21 -17.09 -17.35
C GLN A 296 -7.88 -15.93 -18.10
N THR A 297 -8.84 -15.27 -17.45
CA THR A 297 -9.57 -14.13 -18.00
C THR A 297 -8.90 -12.80 -17.71
N GLY A 298 -7.83 -12.82 -16.90
CA GLY A 298 -7.15 -11.63 -16.43
C GLY A 298 -5.93 -11.86 -15.54
N SER A 299 -5.34 -10.77 -15.05
CA SER A 299 -4.35 -10.79 -13.98
C SER A 299 -4.80 -9.98 -12.75
N VAL A 300 -4.33 -10.37 -11.57
CA VAL A 300 -4.58 -9.68 -10.31
C VAL A 300 -3.25 -9.43 -9.58
N ASP A 301 -3.13 -8.30 -8.89
CA ASP A 301 -2.02 -8.05 -7.96
C ASP A 301 -2.51 -8.25 -6.52
N LEU A 302 -2.40 -9.50 -6.03
CA LEU A 302 -2.85 -9.87 -4.69
C LEU A 302 -2.04 -9.18 -3.59
N THR A 303 -0.76 -8.90 -3.85
CA THR A 303 0.13 -8.22 -2.90
C THR A 303 -0.32 -6.78 -2.65
N SER A 304 -0.80 -6.09 -3.69
CA SER A 304 -1.33 -4.73 -3.56
C SER A 304 -2.65 -4.67 -2.79
N ILE A 305 -3.51 -5.68 -2.95
CA ILE A 305 -4.75 -5.84 -2.17
C ILE A 305 -4.38 -6.02 -0.69
N GLU A 306 -3.48 -6.97 -0.39
CA GLU A 306 -3.01 -7.22 0.98
C GLU A 306 -2.39 -5.98 1.61
N THR A 307 -1.49 -5.30 0.89
CA THR A 307 -0.77 -4.12 1.40
C THR A 307 -1.73 -2.98 1.77
N ARG A 308 -2.84 -2.80 1.05
CA ARG A 308 -3.83 -1.78 1.39
C ARG A 308 -4.67 -2.19 2.59
N LEU A 309 -5.14 -3.44 2.62
CA LEU A 309 -6.06 -3.92 3.65
C LEU A 309 -5.35 -4.14 5.00
N ASN A 310 -4.05 -4.44 5.00
CA ASN A 310 -3.24 -4.61 6.22
C ASN A 310 -2.69 -3.30 6.81
N ARG A 311 -2.88 -2.14 6.17
CA ARG A 311 -2.32 -0.84 6.61
C ARG A 311 -3.20 -0.06 7.59
N THR A 312 -4.39 -0.52 7.94
CA THR A 312 -5.35 0.24 8.75
C THR A 312 -6.03 -0.62 9.82
N ALA A 313 -6.61 0.02 10.84
CA ALA A 313 -7.58 -0.61 11.74
C ALA A 313 -8.80 -1.23 11.01
N ASN A 314 -8.92 -0.99 9.70
CA ASN A 314 -9.84 -1.67 8.78
C ASN A 314 -9.22 -2.98 8.25
N TYR A 315 -8.81 -3.86 9.15
CA TYR A 315 -8.41 -5.22 8.81
C TYR A 315 -9.59 -5.94 8.14
N VAL A 316 -9.33 -6.66 7.05
CA VAL A 316 -10.33 -7.54 6.46
C VAL A 316 -10.27 -8.88 7.20
N PRO A 317 -11.33 -9.24 7.95
CA PRO A 317 -11.38 -10.51 8.64
C PRO A 317 -11.17 -11.66 7.66
N LEU A 318 -10.44 -12.69 8.10
CA LEU A 318 -10.18 -13.96 7.40
C LEU A 318 -9.02 -14.00 6.40
N GLY A 319 -8.24 -12.92 6.23
CA GLY A 319 -6.92 -12.99 5.56
C GLY A 319 -6.94 -13.54 4.14
N LEU A 320 -7.98 -13.21 3.36
CA LEU A 320 -8.33 -13.88 2.10
C LEU A 320 -7.27 -13.84 0.99
N TYR A 321 -6.42 -12.79 0.96
CA TYR A 321 -5.55 -12.48 -0.19
C TYR A 321 -4.05 -12.56 0.09
N GLY A 322 -3.66 -12.84 1.34
CA GLY A 322 -2.28 -12.62 1.81
C GLY A 322 -1.67 -13.80 2.54
N VAL A 323 -0.36 -13.73 2.76
CA VAL A 323 0.33 -14.69 3.63
C VAL A 323 -0.01 -14.35 5.07
N VAL A 324 -0.52 -15.32 5.83
CA VAL A 324 -0.70 -15.13 7.26
C VAL A 324 0.69 -15.01 7.91
N PRO A 325 1.05 -13.87 8.52
CA PRO A 325 2.38 -13.66 9.08
C PRO A 325 2.54 -14.54 10.33
N ARG A 326 3.24 -15.66 10.18
CA ARG A 326 3.56 -16.58 11.27
C ARG A 326 5.04 -16.44 11.63
N MET A 327 5.35 -16.40 12.92
CA MET A 327 6.74 -16.40 13.41
C MET A 327 7.00 -17.65 14.24
N LEU A 328 8.04 -18.39 13.88
CA LEU A 328 8.47 -19.59 14.61
C LEU A 328 9.84 -19.32 15.24
N GLY A 329 9.93 -19.44 16.57
CA GLY A 329 11.19 -19.16 17.29
C GLY A 329 11.73 -17.73 17.07
N GLY A 330 10.83 -16.75 16.86
CA GLY A 330 11.18 -15.35 16.60
C GLY A 330 11.61 -15.03 15.17
N ARG A 331 11.53 -15.99 14.24
CA ARG A 331 11.81 -15.76 12.81
C ARG A 331 10.55 -15.91 11.95
N PRO A 332 10.37 -15.10 10.90
CA PRO A 332 9.27 -15.29 9.95
C PRO A 332 9.29 -16.70 9.35
N LEU A 333 8.14 -17.39 9.38
CA LEU A 333 7.96 -18.71 8.79
C LEU A 333 7.57 -18.54 7.31
N PRO A 334 8.42 -18.90 6.33
CA PRO A 334 8.07 -18.74 4.93
C PRO A 334 6.94 -19.68 4.48
N PRO A 335 6.15 -19.32 3.44
CA PRO A 335 5.09 -20.18 2.89
C PRO A 335 5.63 -21.51 2.37
N SER A 336 5.04 -22.61 2.83
CA SER A 336 5.26 -23.99 2.43
C SER A 336 4.70 -24.27 1.04
N LEU A 337 5.24 -25.31 0.40
CA LEU A 337 4.73 -25.86 -0.86
C LEU A 337 3.73 -27.00 -0.63
N ASN A 338 3.64 -27.48 0.60
CA ASN A 338 2.60 -28.39 1.02
C ASN A 338 1.34 -27.56 1.30
N PRO A 339 0.25 -27.71 0.52
CA PRO A 339 -0.98 -26.94 0.73
C PRO A 339 -1.62 -27.20 2.10
N GLY A 340 -1.34 -28.35 2.73
CA GLY A 340 -1.79 -28.65 4.08
C GLY A 340 -0.72 -28.39 5.16
N GLY A 341 0.39 -27.77 4.80
CA GLY A 341 1.51 -27.48 5.71
C GLY A 341 1.20 -26.39 6.75
N LEU A 342 2.14 -26.16 7.66
CA LEU A 342 1.95 -25.22 8.77
C LEU A 342 1.77 -23.77 8.30
N ASN A 343 2.36 -23.37 7.17
CA ASN A 343 2.08 -22.07 6.57
C ASN A 343 1.87 -22.30 5.07
N PRO A 344 0.64 -22.49 4.56
CA PRO A 344 0.40 -22.81 3.15
C PRO A 344 0.81 -21.65 2.21
N PRO A 345 0.97 -21.91 0.90
CA PRO A 345 1.24 -20.85 -0.05
C PRO A 345 0.03 -19.91 -0.12
N PRO A 346 0.23 -18.58 -0.33
CA PRO A 346 -0.88 -17.66 -0.52
C PRO A 346 -1.66 -18.04 -1.79
N PRO A 347 -2.92 -17.57 -1.92
CA PRO A 347 -3.67 -17.71 -3.16
C PRO A 347 -2.87 -17.20 -4.37
N VAL A 348 -2.96 -17.91 -5.49
CA VAL A 348 -2.34 -17.53 -6.76
C VAL A 348 -3.37 -17.12 -7.81
N GLY A 349 -4.66 -17.15 -7.46
CA GLY A 349 -5.73 -16.71 -8.34
C GLY A 349 -7.08 -16.56 -7.64
N ILE A 350 -7.97 -15.84 -8.31
CA ILE A 350 -9.35 -15.59 -7.90
C ILE A 350 -10.28 -16.13 -8.99
N THR A 351 -11.31 -16.87 -8.60
CA THR A 351 -12.39 -17.36 -9.47
C THR A 351 -13.75 -16.86 -8.97
N ASN A 352 -14.83 -17.14 -9.72
CA ASN A 352 -16.19 -16.77 -9.33
C ASN A 352 -16.90 -17.89 -8.55
N LEU A 353 -18.01 -17.58 -7.90
CA LEU A 353 -18.81 -18.55 -7.15
C LEU A 353 -19.37 -19.68 -8.01
N GLU A 354 -19.74 -19.42 -9.26
CA GLU A 354 -20.24 -20.44 -10.20
C GLU A 354 -19.19 -21.54 -10.47
N ALA A 355 -17.92 -21.16 -10.64
CA ALA A 355 -16.82 -22.11 -10.78
C ALA A 355 -16.58 -22.91 -9.50
N ALA A 356 -16.71 -22.28 -8.33
CA ALA A 356 -16.59 -22.97 -7.05
C ALA A 356 -17.71 -24.00 -6.84
N GLU A 357 -18.95 -23.65 -7.18
CA GLU A 357 -20.09 -24.56 -7.14
C GLU A 357 -19.89 -25.73 -8.10
N PHE A 358 -19.44 -25.47 -9.33
CA PHE A 358 -19.15 -26.52 -10.30
C PHE A 358 -18.11 -27.53 -9.78
N VAL A 359 -17.07 -27.04 -9.10
CA VAL A 359 -15.96 -27.88 -8.61
C VAL A 359 -16.30 -28.59 -7.30
N ARG A 360 -16.94 -27.90 -6.34
CA ARG A 360 -17.16 -28.40 -4.97
C ARG A 360 -18.57 -28.97 -4.75
N GLY A 361 -19.50 -28.74 -5.67
CA GLY A 361 -20.91 -29.04 -5.51
C GLY A 361 -21.62 -28.04 -4.58
N PRO A 362 -22.82 -28.38 -4.05
CA PRO A 362 -23.74 -27.42 -3.42
C PRO A 362 -23.25 -26.81 -2.09
N ARG A 363 -22.16 -27.30 -1.49
CA ARG A 363 -21.57 -26.77 -0.25
C ARG A 363 -20.20 -26.13 -0.53
N PHE A 364 -20.21 -25.11 -1.38
CA PHE A 364 -19.00 -24.44 -1.89
C PHE A 364 -18.66 -23.13 -1.17
N ILE A 365 -19.58 -22.55 -0.41
CA ILE A 365 -19.38 -21.29 0.33
C ILE A 365 -18.73 -21.59 1.69
N ASP A 366 -17.54 -21.02 1.92
CA ASP A 366 -16.81 -21.17 3.20
C ASP A 366 -17.18 -20.08 4.22
N ALA A 367 -17.42 -18.85 3.75
CA ALA A 367 -17.78 -17.72 4.61
C ALA A 367 -18.62 -16.69 3.85
N VAL A 368 -19.50 -16.00 4.57
CA VAL A 368 -20.26 -14.85 4.06
C VAL A 368 -19.94 -13.64 4.92
N ARG A 369 -19.50 -12.54 4.30
CA ARG A 369 -19.24 -11.28 4.98
C ARG A 369 -20.43 -10.36 4.75
N VAL A 370 -21.00 -9.84 5.85
CA VAL A 370 -22.19 -8.98 5.81
C VAL A 370 -21.82 -7.59 6.31
N ARG A 371 -22.09 -6.56 5.49
CA ARG A 371 -21.96 -5.16 5.87
C ARG A 371 -23.33 -4.57 6.16
N VAL A 372 -23.54 -4.06 7.36
CA VAL A 372 -24.83 -3.49 7.80
C VAL A 372 -24.93 -2.03 7.32
N SER A 373 -26.04 -1.69 6.66
CA SER A 373 -26.29 -0.32 6.15
C SER A 373 -26.62 0.66 7.27
N GLY A 374 -26.43 1.96 7.03
CA GLY A 374 -26.75 3.05 7.97
C GLY A 374 -25.88 3.09 9.23
N VAL A 375 -24.72 2.42 9.21
CA VAL A 375 -23.68 2.51 10.23
C VAL A 375 -22.57 3.43 9.71
N HIS A 376 -22.48 4.64 10.27
CA HIS A 376 -21.51 5.68 9.85
C HIS A 376 -20.39 5.89 10.86
N GLY A 377 -20.52 5.30 12.05
CA GLY A 377 -19.55 5.32 13.13
C GLY A 377 -19.74 4.10 14.03
N TYR A 378 -18.85 3.94 15.00
CA TYR A 378 -18.98 2.92 16.03
C TYR A 378 -19.62 3.57 17.25
N ASP A 379 -20.92 3.34 17.45
CA ASP A 379 -21.67 3.80 18.62
C ASP A 379 -22.62 2.69 19.10
N LYS A 380 -23.25 2.89 20.26
CA LYS A 380 -24.16 1.89 20.85
C LYS A 380 -25.36 1.56 19.95
N VAL A 381 -25.85 2.53 19.17
CA VAL A 381 -27.01 2.34 18.28
C VAL A 381 -26.60 1.50 17.07
N ALA A 382 -25.42 1.78 16.50
CA ALA A 382 -24.83 1.00 15.43
C ALA A 382 -24.53 -0.44 15.86
N LEU A 383 -24.00 -0.64 17.09
CA LEU A 383 -23.74 -1.99 17.60
C LEU A 383 -25.02 -2.79 17.80
N ALA A 384 -26.03 -2.20 18.46
CA ALA A 384 -27.33 -2.86 18.63
C ALA A 384 -27.95 -3.26 17.27
N ARG A 385 -27.87 -2.36 16.28
CA ARG A 385 -28.34 -2.67 14.92
C ARG A 385 -27.57 -3.82 14.28
N ILE A 386 -26.26 -3.90 14.48
CA ILE A 386 -25.44 -5.01 13.96
C ILE A 386 -25.80 -6.32 14.66
N GLU A 387 -26.00 -6.30 15.98
CA GLU A 387 -26.41 -7.45 16.78
C GLU A 387 -27.81 -7.95 16.39
N ASP A 388 -28.77 -7.04 16.16
CA ASP A 388 -30.12 -7.37 15.68
C ASP A 388 -30.06 -8.08 14.32
N VAL A 389 -29.24 -7.58 13.39
CA VAL A 389 -29.04 -8.22 12.07
C VAL A 389 -28.36 -9.57 12.23
N ALA A 390 -27.35 -9.69 13.10
CA ALA A 390 -26.68 -10.96 13.37
C ALA A 390 -27.66 -11.98 13.95
N ALA A 391 -28.49 -11.60 14.92
CA ALA A 391 -29.52 -12.44 15.51
C ALA A 391 -30.54 -12.90 14.46
N ALA A 392 -31.00 -11.99 13.60
CA ALA A 392 -31.93 -12.33 12.52
C ALA A 392 -31.33 -13.32 11.50
N ILE A 393 -30.03 -13.24 11.21
CA ILE A 393 -29.34 -14.22 10.36
C ILE A 393 -29.31 -15.58 11.05
N VAL A 394 -28.93 -15.64 12.33
CA VAL A 394 -28.89 -16.89 13.11
C VAL A 394 -30.28 -17.54 13.14
N GLU A 395 -31.33 -16.77 13.46
CA GLU A 395 -32.71 -17.27 13.56
C GLU A 395 -33.23 -17.82 12.22
N ARG A 396 -32.96 -17.12 11.11
CA ARG A 396 -33.52 -17.48 9.80
C ARG A 396 -32.73 -18.55 9.06
N THR A 397 -31.42 -18.63 9.29
CA THR A 397 -30.52 -19.48 8.50
C THR A 397 -29.90 -20.61 9.30
N GLY A 398 -29.90 -20.53 10.63
CA GLY A 398 -29.16 -21.42 11.51
C GLY A 398 -27.63 -21.30 11.38
N LEU A 399 -27.13 -20.32 10.61
CA LEU A 399 -25.69 -20.10 10.45
C LEU A 399 -25.10 -19.48 11.71
N ARG A 400 -23.85 -19.86 12.00
CA ARG A 400 -23.03 -19.16 13.00
C ARG A 400 -22.66 -17.78 12.45
N VAL A 401 -22.89 -16.75 13.26
CA VAL A 401 -22.52 -15.36 12.94
C VAL A 401 -21.59 -14.83 14.01
N ASP A 402 -20.40 -14.39 13.60
CA ASP A 402 -19.45 -13.72 14.48
C ASP A 402 -19.41 -12.22 14.13
N VAL A 403 -19.67 -11.35 15.11
CA VAL A 403 -19.67 -9.89 14.92
C VAL A 403 -18.24 -9.36 14.94
N VAL A 404 -17.73 -9.02 13.76
CA VAL A 404 -16.37 -8.49 13.55
C VAL A 404 -16.27 -6.96 13.63
N ALA A 405 -17.39 -6.27 13.82
CA ALA A 405 -17.40 -4.82 13.96
C ALA A 405 -16.70 -4.39 15.25
N GLY A 406 -15.64 -3.59 15.14
CA GLY A 406 -14.82 -3.21 16.30
C GLY A 406 -13.85 -4.29 16.76
N ALA A 407 -13.62 -5.32 15.93
CA ALA A 407 -12.59 -6.31 16.16
C ALA A 407 -11.18 -5.76 15.90
N SER A 408 -10.18 -6.29 16.60
CA SER A 408 -8.79 -5.91 16.40
C SER A 408 -7.87 -7.14 16.34
N PRO A 409 -6.86 -7.13 15.45
CA PRO A 409 -5.80 -8.13 15.47
C PRO A 409 -5.03 -8.12 16.79
N ILE A 410 -4.66 -9.31 17.25
CA ILE A 410 -3.76 -9.63 18.37
C ILE A 410 -2.75 -10.68 17.91
N LEU A 411 -1.52 -10.64 18.41
CA LEU A 411 -0.55 -11.72 18.18
C LEU A 411 -0.64 -12.71 19.34
N LEU A 412 -0.91 -13.98 19.04
CA LEU A 412 -1.04 -15.04 20.04
C LEU A 412 0.02 -16.12 19.79
N ALA A 413 0.59 -16.63 20.88
CA ALA A 413 1.54 -17.73 20.83
C ALA A 413 0.79 -19.07 20.91
N VAL A 414 0.84 -19.83 19.82
CA VAL A 414 0.31 -21.18 19.68
C VAL A 414 1.45 -22.18 19.82
N ASP A 415 1.29 -23.18 20.68
CA ASP A 415 2.28 -24.23 20.86
C ASP A 415 2.09 -25.33 19.80
N VAL A 416 3.06 -25.45 18.89
CA VAL A 416 3.02 -26.47 17.83
C VAL A 416 3.77 -27.70 18.30
N GLN A 417 3.06 -28.82 18.40
CA GLN A 417 3.61 -30.06 18.94
C GLN A 417 4.85 -30.51 18.15
N GLY A 418 5.96 -30.70 18.86
CA GLY A 418 7.24 -31.14 18.27
C GLY A 418 8.07 -30.05 17.58
N ILE A 419 7.58 -28.81 17.52
CA ILE A 419 8.29 -27.67 16.90
C ILE A 419 8.53 -26.54 17.90
N GLY A 420 7.54 -26.21 18.74
CA GLY A 420 7.59 -25.12 19.72
C GLY A 420 6.66 -23.95 19.39
N PRO A 421 6.86 -22.78 20.01
CA PRO A 421 5.91 -21.67 19.96
C PRO A 421 5.89 -20.98 18.58
N LEU A 422 4.70 -20.95 17.99
CA LEU A 422 4.33 -20.23 16.77
C LEU A 422 3.53 -18.99 17.16
N ILE A 423 4.05 -17.81 16.84
CA ILE A 423 3.30 -16.56 16.99
C ILE A 423 2.52 -16.34 15.70
N GLU A 424 1.20 -16.18 15.81
CA GLU A 424 0.33 -15.89 14.67
C GLU A 424 -0.74 -14.85 15.01
N PRO A 425 -1.25 -14.12 14.00
CA PRO A 425 -2.31 -13.14 14.21
C PRO A 425 -3.65 -13.84 14.43
N TRP A 426 -4.32 -13.42 15.49
CA TRP A 426 -5.70 -13.73 15.83
C TRP A 426 -6.53 -12.45 15.78
N THR A 427 -7.85 -12.58 15.64
CA THR A 427 -8.76 -11.43 15.70
C THR A 427 -9.57 -11.50 16.98
N THR A 428 -9.41 -10.52 17.86
CA THR A 428 -10.28 -10.36 19.03
C THR A 428 -11.60 -9.72 18.61
N LEU A 429 -12.73 -10.31 19.01
CA LEU A 429 -14.05 -9.75 18.76
C LEU A 429 -14.42 -8.77 19.89
N GLY A 430 -15.19 -7.72 19.60
CA GLY A 430 -15.72 -6.82 20.62
C GLY A 430 -14.67 -5.99 21.38
N THR A 431 -13.51 -5.69 20.77
CA THR A 431 -12.46 -4.88 21.42
C THR A 431 -12.85 -3.41 21.51
N ALA A 432 -13.49 -2.85 20.48
CA ALA A 432 -13.85 -1.43 20.45
C ALA A 432 -14.88 -1.00 21.53
N PRO A 433 -15.97 -1.74 21.81
CA PRO A 433 -16.91 -1.41 22.89
C PRO A 433 -16.25 -1.40 24.27
N ALA A 434 -15.35 -2.36 24.52
CA ALA A 434 -14.61 -2.44 25.78
C ALA A 434 -13.68 -1.22 25.95
N ILE A 435 -13.02 -0.79 24.88
CA ILE A 435 -12.12 0.37 24.90
C ILE A 435 -12.91 1.67 25.03
N GLU A 436 -14.00 1.84 24.28
CA GLU A 436 -14.83 3.04 24.32
C GLU A 436 -15.52 3.21 25.68
N SER A 437 -16.14 2.15 26.20
CA SER A 437 -16.79 2.19 27.51
C SER A 437 -15.80 2.47 28.65
N ALA A 438 -14.59 1.88 28.60
CA ALA A 438 -13.53 2.17 29.55
C ALA A 438 -13.04 3.62 29.45
N ALA A 439 -12.86 4.14 28.23
CA ALA A 439 -12.43 5.52 27.99
C ALA A 439 -13.49 6.53 28.46
N SER A 440 -14.75 6.36 28.06
CA SER A 440 -15.86 7.23 28.48
C SER A 440 -16.10 7.19 29.99
N GLY A 441 -16.01 5.99 30.60
CA GLY A 441 -16.12 5.84 32.06
C GLY A 441 -15.02 6.56 32.81
N ALA A 442 -13.76 6.43 32.35
CA ALA A 442 -12.63 7.14 32.93
C ALA A 442 -12.75 8.67 32.78
N SER A 443 -13.12 9.16 31.59
CA SER A 443 -13.33 10.60 31.35
C SER A 443 -14.46 11.17 32.20
N LEU A 444 -15.58 10.45 32.35
CA LEU A 444 -16.68 10.85 33.23
C LEU A 444 -16.25 10.88 34.70
N ALA A 445 -15.54 9.86 35.17
CA ALA A 445 -15.03 9.82 36.54
C ALA A 445 -14.05 10.98 36.80
N MET A 446 -13.19 11.31 35.84
CA MET A 446 -12.28 12.46 35.95
C MET A 446 -13.03 13.80 35.98
N LEU A 447 -14.06 13.96 35.15
CA LEU A 447 -14.91 15.14 35.14
C LEU A 447 -15.64 15.32 36.49
N LEU A 448 -16.25 14.26 37.01
CA LEU A 448 -16.94 14.27 38.31
C LEU A 448 -15.97 14.55 39.47
N ALA A 449 -14.76 13.98 39.43
CA ALA A 449 -13.72 14.26 40.41
C ALA A 449 -13.28 15.73 40.38
N ALA A 450 -13.04 16.30 39.19
CA ALA A 450 -12.68 17.70 39.03
C ALA A 450 -13.79 18.65 39.54
N ILE A 451 -15.05 18.34 39.21
CA ILE A 451 -16.22 19.03 39.76
C ILE A 451 -16.25 18.94 41.29
N GLY A 452 -16.03 17.75 41.85
CA GLY A 452 -15.98 17.52 43.29
C GLY A 452 -14.92 18.36 43.99
N VAL A 453 -13.71 18.47 43.41
CA VAL A 453 -12.62 19.32 43.91
C VAL A 453 -13.03 20.79 43.91
N ALA A 454 -13.60 21.28 42.81
CA ALA A 454 -14.03 22.66 42.68
C ALA A 454 -15.13 23.01 43.70
N VAL A 455 -16.15 22.15 43.84
CA VAL A 455 -17.24 22.33 44.81
C VAL A 455 -16.72 22.28 46.25
N ALA A 456 -15.88 21.30 46.59
CA ALA A 456 -15.29 21.18 47.94
C ALA A 456 -14.44 22.41 48.30
N TYR A 457 -13.67 22.93 47.34
CA TYR A 457 -12.93 24.18 47.52
C TYR A 457 -13.84 25.39 47.73
N LEU A 458 -14.87 25.57 46.88
CA LEU A 458 -15.82 26.68 46.99
C LEU A 458 -16.57 26.66 48.32
N ILE A 459 -17.00 25.48 48.78
CA ILE A 459 -17.64 25.30 50.08
C ILE A 459 -16.65 25.61 51.22
N GLY A 460 -15.42 25.12 51.12
CA GLY A 460 -14.36 25.39 52.11
C GLY A 460 -13.99 26.87 52.20
N PHE A 461 -13.96 27.57 51.07
CA PHE A 461 -13.73 29.01 50.98
C PHE A 461 -14.94 29.81 51.50
N GLY A 462 -16.16 29.38 51.18
CA GLY A 462 -17.38 29.94 51.76
C GLY A 462 -17.43 29.81 53.29
N ALA A 463 -17.09 28.64 53.82
CA ALA A 463 -16.98 28.43 55.27
C ALA A 463 -15.91 29.30 55.93
N TYR A 464 -14.86 29.70 55.19
CA TYR A 464 -13.85 30.64 55.64
C TYR A 464 -14.42 32.06 55.76
N LEU A 465 -15.02 32.58 54.69
CA LEU A 465 -15.65 33.91 54.67
C LEU A 465 -16.77 34.04 55.71
N ALA A 466 -17.57 32.99 55.89
CA ALA A 466 -18.62 32.91 56.91
C ALA A 466 -18.09 33.00 58.35
N GLY A 467 -16.81 32.69 58.55
CA GLY A 467 -16.16 32.77 59.85
C GLY A 467 -15.75 34.19 60.24
N ASP A 468 -15.53 35.05 59.25
CA ASP A 468 -14.99 36.41 59.41
C ASP A 468 -16.12 37.43 59.62
N GLN A 469 -17.18 37.31 58.82
CA GLN A 469 -18.36 38.20 58.88
C GLN A 469 -19.26 37.97 60.11
N ARG A 470 -18.87 37.10 61.05
CA ARG A 470 -19.72 36.74 62.20
C ARG A 470 -19.95 37.93 63.13
N SER A 471 -18.90 38.67 63.45
CA SER A 471 -19.00 39.87 64.30
C SER A 471 -19.84 40.95 63.61
N GLU A 472 -19.68 41.13 62.31
CA GLU A 472 -20.41 42.12 61.51
C GLU A 472 -21.91 41.80 61.44
N PHE A 473 -22.27 40.55 61.16
CA PHE A 473 -23.67 40.12 61.14
C PHE A 473 -24.31 40.15 62.53
N ALA A 474 -23.55 39.90 63.60
CA ALA A 474 -24.03 40.09 64.97
C ALA A 474 -24.35 41.57 65.23
N THR A 475 -23.47 42.50 64.83
CA THR A 475 -23.69 43.94 64.94
C THR A 475 -24.90 44.39 64.12
N LEU A 476 -25.03 43.94 62.86
CA LEU A 476 -26.20 44.26 62.02
C LEU A 476 -27.51 43.71 62.62
N ARG A 477 -27.47 42.52 63.24
CA ARG A 477 -28.58 41.96 64.01
C ARG A 477 -28.98 42.82 65.21
N TYR A 478 -28.01 43.39 65.91
CA TYR A 478 -28.21 44.31 67.04
C TYR A 478 -28.79 45.66 66.59
N VAL A 479 -28.39 46.16 65.43
CA VAL A 479 -28.91 47.40 64.81
C VAL A 479 -30.31 47.20 64.20
N GLY A 480 -30.86 45.98 64.26
CA GLY A 480 -32.27 45.70 63.94
C GLY A 480 -32.52 45.00 62.60
N TRP A 481 -31.47 44.62 61.86
CA TRP A 481 -31.61 43.94 60.57
C TRP A 481 -32.30 42.59 60.72
N ARG A 482 -33.26 42.30 59.83
CA ARG A 482 -34.05 41.07 59.84
C ARG A 482 -33.24 39.90 59.27
N LYS A 483 -33.55 38.67 59.70
CA LYS A 483 -32.90 37.44 59.20
C LYS A 483 -32.98 37.35 57.67
N ARG A 484 -34.11 37.71 57.06
CA ARG A 484 -34.28 37.71 55.59
C ARG A 484 -33.35 38.69 54.89
N GLU A 485 -33.14 39.89 55.45
CA GLU A 485 -32.27 40.91 54.85
C GLU A 485 -30.80 40.46 54.86
N LEU A 486 -30.36 39.79 55.92
CA LEU A 486 -29.01 39.23 56.02
C LEU A 486 -28.83 38.04 55.07
N LEU A 487 -29.85 37.19 54.92
CA LEU A 487 -29.84 36.09 53.95
C LEU A 487 -29.78 36.60 52.51
N THR A 488 -30.54 37.66 52.20
CA THR A 488 -30.52 38.32 50.88
C THR A 488 -29.15 38.95 50.60
N LEU A 489 -28.54 39.60 51.60
CA LEU A 489 -27.21 40.19 51.46
C LEU A 489 -26.14 39.13 51.14
N VAL A 490 -26.14 38.02 51.86
CA VAL A 490 -25.23 36.89 51.62
C VAL A 490 -25.49 36.24 50.26
N ALA A 491 -26.76 36.06 49.88
CA ALA A 491 -27.12 35.52 48.58
C ALA A 491 -26.68 36.45 47.44
N LEU A 492 -26.81 37.77 47.61
CA LEU A 492 -26.37 38.76 46.63
C LEU A 492 -24.83 38.79 46.50
N GLN A 493 -24.11 38.73 47.61
CA GLN A 493 -22.64 38.61 47.60
C GLN A 493 -22.19 37.32 46.89
N ALA A 494 -22.84 36.20 47.18
CA ALA A 494 -22.57 34.94 46.50
C ALA A 494 -22.87 35.03 45.00
N ALA A 495 -23.96 35.70 44.59
CA ALA A 495 -24.32 35.89 43.20
C ALA A 495 -23.33 36.80 42.45
N ILE A 496 -22.85 37.88 43.08
CA ILE A 496 -21.86 38.80 42.50
C ILE A 496 -20.54 38.07 42.20
N VAL A 497 -20.18 37.03 42.96
CA VAL A 497 -18.98 36.22 42.69
C VAL A 497 -19.28 35.08 41.70
N ALA A 498 -20.43 34.42 41.86
CA ALA A 498 -20.80 33.25 41.07
C ALA A 498 -21.08 33.58 39.60
N VAL A 499 -21.74 34.70 39.31
CA VAL A 499 -22.14 35.08 37.94
C VAL A 499 -20.92 35.37 37.05
N PRO A 500 -19.95 36.22 37.45
CA PRO A 500 -18.72 36.42 36.67
C PRO A 500 -17.91 35.13 36.50
N SER A 501 -17.84 34.30 37.55
CA SER A 501 -17.13 33.02 37.48
C SER A 501 -17.79 32.04 36.51
N ALA A 502 -19.13 31.95 36.50
CA ALA A 502 -19.88 31.14 35.54
C ALA A 502 -19.71 31.65 34.10
N LEU A 503 -19.77 32.98 33.89
CA LEU A 503 -19.53 33.58 32.58
C LEU A 503 -18.10 33.32 32.07
N LEU A 504 -17.09 33.40 32.95
CA LEU A 504 -15.70 33.12 32.59
C LEU A 504 -15.51 31.66 32.21
N VAL A 505 -16.12 30.73 32.96
CA VAL A 505 -16.06 29.30 32.62
C VAL A 505 -16.79 29.02 31.32
N LEU A 506 -17.98 29.59 31.11
CA LEU A 506 -18.72 29.51 29.85
C LEU A 506 -17.88 30.02 28.67
N LEU A 507 -17.20 31.15 28.83
CA LEU A 507 -16.35 31.74 27.81
C LEU A 507 -15.15 30.85 27.48
N ILE A 508 -14.44 30.35 28.50
CA ILE A 508 -13.25 29.50 28.32
C ILE A 508 -13.64 28.15 27.70
N THR A 509 -14.67 27.48 28.23
CA THR A 509 -15.11 26.18 27.73
C THR A 509 -15.76 26.29 26.36
N GLY A 510 -16.64 27.26 26.14
CA GLY A 510 -17.28 27.51 24.85
C GLY A 510 -16.29 27.90 23.75
N SER A 511 -15.29 28.74 24.06
CA SER A 511 -14.23 29.09 23.08
C SER A 511 -13.35 27.88 22.74
N LEU A 512 -13.05 27.02 23.70
CA LEU A 512 -12.29 25.80 23.47
C LEU A 512 -13.09 24.76 22.65
N GLU A 513 -14.39 24.59 22.93
CA GLU A 513 -15.28 23.72 22.17
C GLU A 513 -15.37 24.15 20.70
N VAL A 514 -15.55 25.45 20.45
CA VAL A 514 -15.55 26.02 19.09
C VAL A 514 -14.21 25.82 18.40
N ALA A 515 -13.09 26.05 19.10
CA ALA A 515 -11.75 25.85 18.54
C ALA A 515 -11.47 24.38 18.17
N LEU A 516 -12.13 23.44 18.84
CA LEU A 516 -12.03 21.99 18.58
C LEU A 516 -13.10 21.47 17.59
N GLY A 517 -13.90 22.36 17.00
CA GLY A 517 -14.97 21.99 16.06
C GLY A 517 -16.14 21.25 16.70
N GLN A 518 -16.30 21.36 18.02
CA GLN A 518 -17.42 20.80 18.77
C GLN A 518 -18.55 21.83 18.91
N PRO A 519 -19.82 21.40 19.06
CA PRO A 519 -20.90 22.33 19.35
C PRO A 519 -20.63 23.05 20.67
N PRO A 520 -20.75 24.39 20.74
CA PRO A 520 -20.60 25.12 21.99
C PRO A 520 -21.71 24.71 22.96
N PHE A 521 -21.40 24.74 24.25
CA PHE A 521 -22.31 24.41 25.37
C PHE A 521 -22.62 22.92 25.50
N SER A 522 -21.58 22.08 25.48
CA SER A 522 -21.75 20.65 25.74
C SER A 522 -22.40 20.37 27.12
N VAL A 523 -22.91 19.15 27.29
CA VAL A 523 -23.41 18.66 28.59
C VAL A 523 -22.35 18.80 29.69
N GLY A 524 -21.07 18.61 29.35
CA GLY A 524 -19.96 18.81 30.29
C GLY A 524 -19.85 20.26 30.77
N THR A 525 -19.99 21.21 29.86
CA THR A 525 -20.02 22.65 30.15
C THR A 525 -21.21 23.02 31.03
N ALA A 526 -22.40 22.48 30.75
CA ALA A 526 -23.58 22.66 31.59
C ALA A 526 -23.41 22.11 33.01
N LEU A 527 -22.82 20.91 33.16
CA LEU A 527 -22.53 20.30 34.46
C LEU A 527 -21.52 21.11 35.28
N LEU A 528 -20.46 21.62 34.64
CA LEU A 528 -19.47 22.50 35.27
C LEU A 528 -20.10 23.81 35.77
N LEU A 529 -20.95 24.44 34.96
CA LEU A 529 -21.68 25.65 35.34
C LEU A 529 -22.62 25.38 36.51
N GLY A 530 -23.40 24.30 36.43
CA GLY A 530 -24.29 23.87 37.51
C GLY A 530 -23.54 23.63 38.81
N ALA A 531 -22.37 22.98 38.75
CA ALA A 531 -21.53 22.73 39.92
C ALA A 531 -20.97 24.02 40.55
N ILE A 532 -20.51 24.98 39.73
CA ILE A 532 -20.00 26.26 40.23
C ILE A 532 -21.12 27.05 40.92
N LEU A 533 -22.28 27.15 40.27
CA LEU A 533 -23.45 27.84 40.82
C LEU A 533 -23.92 27.17 42.12
N LEU A 534 -24.03 25.84 42.12
CA LEU A 534 -24.39 25.07 43.31
C LEU A 534 -23.36 25.22 44.43
N GLY A 535 -22.06 25.20 44.12
CA GLY A 535 -20.98 25.38 45.09
C GLY A 535 -21.05 26.74 45.79
N HIS A 536 -21.31 27.82 45.03
CA HIS A 536 -21.51 29.16 45.59
C HIS A 536 -22.82 29.27 46.38
N LEU A 537 -23.88 28.63 45.92
CA LEU A 537 -25.18 28.61 46.60
C LEU A 537 -25.10 27.87 47.95
N VAL A 538 -24.44 26.70 47.98
CA VAL A 538 -24.21 25.91 49.19
C VAL A 538 -23.27 26.65 50.14
N ALA A 539 -22.21 27.29 49.62
CA ALA A 539 -21.34 28.17 50.40
C ALA A 539 -22.13 29.31 51.06
N GLY A 540 -23.00 30.00 50.31
CA GLY A 540 -23.91 31.03 50.81
C GLY A 540 -24.92 30.50 51.83
N GLY A 541 -25.47 29.31 51.59
CA GLY A 541 -26.41 28.61 52.49
C GLY A 541 -25.77 28.17 53.81
N LEU A 542 -24.51 27.73 53.77
CA LEU A 542 -23.72 27.39 54.96
C LEU A 542 -23.28 28.62 55.76
N MET A 543 -23.15 29.79 55.11
CA MET A 543 -23.08 31.06 55.83
C MET A 543 -24.43 31.29 56.54
N ALA A 544 -25.54 31.20 55.83
CA ALA A 544 -26.89 31.48 56.32
C ALA A 544 -27.39 30.61 57.50
N GLY A 545 -27.11 29.30 57.49
CA GLY A 545 -27.74 28.29 58.37
C GLY A 545 -27.40 28.41 59.87
N PRO A 546 -26.15 28.14 60.30
CA PRO A 546 -25.74 28.13 61.70
C PRO A 546 -25.64 29.53 62.34
N LEU A 547 -25.65 30.59 61.52
CA LEU A 547 -25.65 31.98 61.97
C LEU A 547 -26.98 32.37 62.63
N SER A 548 -28.11 31.83 62.17
CA SER A 548 -29.41 32.24 62.72
C SER A 548 -29.73 31.74 64.13
N GLU A 549 -29.12 30.65 64.59
CA GLU A 549 -29.38 30.06 65.92
C GLU A 549 -28.32 30.41 66.98
N ARG A 550 -27.10 30.77 66.56
CA ARG A 550 -25.99 31.04 67.50
C ARG A 550 -25.76 32.53 67.79
N PHE A 551 -26.30 33.43 66.97
CA PHE A 551 -26.25 34.88 67.24
C PHE A 551 -27.13 35.35 68.39
N ALA A 552 -28.10 34.53 68.83
CA ALA A 552 -28.92 34.83 70.00
C ALA A 552 -28.13 34.76 71.34
N ARG A 553 -26.87 34.30 71.32
CA ARG A 553 -25.99 34.24 72.49
C ARG A 553 -24.69 35.00 72.25
N VAL A 554 -24.80 36.31 72.05
CA VAL A 554 -23.66 37.21 72.24
C VAL A 554 -23.61 37.60 73.72
N GLY A 555 -22.82 36.83 74.46
CA GLY A 555 -22.11 37.28 75.65
C GLY A 555 -20.61 37.08 75.41
N PRO A 556 -19.71 37.72 76.18
CA PRO A 556 -18.28 37.49 76.05
C PRO A 556 -18.03 35.99 76.10
N SER A 557 -17.34 35.48 75.10
CA SER A 557 -17.10 34.06 74.86
C SER A 557 -16.43 33.38 76.06
N ARG A 558 -17.22 32.99 77.06
CA ARG A 558 -16.85 32.00 78.08
C ARG A 558 -17.13 30.62 77.51
N GLY A 559 -16.38 30.26 76.47
CA GLY A 559 -16.32 28.92 75.90
C GLY A 559 -14.93 28.34 76.14
N ARG A 560 -14.72 27.82 77.35
CA ARG A 560 -13.52 27.08 77.75
C ARG A 560 -13.36 25.83 76.87
N GLY A 561 -12.29 25.80 76.09
CA GLY A 561 -11.48 24.61 75.91
C GLY A 561 -10.08 24.94 76.41
N ARG A 562 -9.73 24.60 77.65
CA ARG A 562 -8.33 24.64 78.07
C ARG A 562 -7.62 23.61 77.18
N LEU A 563 -6.73 24.06 76.29
CA LEU A 563 -5.85 23.16 75.55
C LEU A 563 -5.12 22.26 76.55
N ALA A 564 -5.05 20.95 76.29
CA ALA A 564 -4.37 20.00 77.17
C ALA A 564 -2.89 20.45 77.36
N PRO A 565 -2.30 20.25 78.55
CA PRO A 565 -0.97 20.81 78.89
C PRO A 565 0.13 20.49 77.87
N GLY A 566 0.12 19.28 77.28
CA GLY A 566 1.11 18.86 76.27
C GLY A 566 1.00 19.53 74.89
N LEU A 567 -0.13 20.16 74.57
CA LEU A 567 -0.33 20.91 73.32
C LEU A 567 0.15 22.37 73.41
N ARG A 568 0.60 22.82 74.61
CA ARG A 568 0.95 24.22 74.88
C ARG A 568 2.41 24.59 74.66
N THR A 569 3.30 23.59 74.63
CA THR A 569 4.75 23.81 74.70
C THR A 569 5.50 23.46 73.42
N SER A 570 4.82 22.85 72.43
CA SER A 570 5.43 22.48 71.15
C SER A 570 4.76 23.19 69.96
N VAL A 571 5.57 23.52 68.95
CA VAL A 571 5.10 24.10 67.68
C VAL A 571 4.07 23.18 66.99
N ALA A 572 4.26 21.86 67.10
CA ALA A 572 3.35 20.85 66.57
C ALA A 572 2.00 20.79 67.29
N GLY A 573 2.00 20.90 68.62
CA GLY A 573 0.76 20.94 69.40
C GLY A 573 -0.07 22.17 69.09
N LEU A 574 0.59 23.32 68.89
CA LEU A 574 -0.06 24.55 68.47
C LEU A 574 -0.62 24.43 67.04
N ALA A 575 0.16 23.91 66.08
CA ALA A 575 -0.32 23.68 64.70
C ALA A 575 -1.57 22.79 64.65
N LEU A 576 -1.60 21.69 65.40
CA LEU A 576 -2.76 20.80 65.49
C LEU A 576 -4.00 21.47 66.09
N ALA A 577 -3.81 22.33 67.11
CA ALA A 577 -4.90 23.11 67.68
C ALA A 577 -5.49 24.10 66.65
N LEU A 578 -4.63 24.76 65.87
CA LEU A 578 -5.02 25.75 64.85
C LEU A 578 -5.76 25.09 63.67
N ILE A 579 -5.33 23.89 63.24
CA ILE A 579 -6.03 23.09 62.20
C ILE A 579 -7.43 22.68 62.68
N GLY A 580 -7.59 22.41 63.97
CA GLY A 580 -8.83 21.92 64.58
C GLY A 580 -9.92 22.97 64.82
N GLU A 581 -9.62 24.26 64.67
CA GLU A 581 -10.58 25.35 64.92
C GLU A 581 -11.73 25.38 63.91
N ILE A 582 -11.49 24.99 62.65
CA ILE A 582 -12.51 24.94 61.60
C ILE A 582 -12.43 23.59 60.88
N ARG A 583 -12.82 22.53 61.61
CA ARG A 583 -12.71 21.12 61.17
C ARG A 583 -13.32 20.84 59.80
N LEU A 584 -14.45 21.47 59.48
CA LEU A 584 -15.11 21.29 58.18
C LEU A 584 -14.28 21.86 57.03
N ARG A 585 -13.65 23.03 57.23
CA ARG A 585 -12.78 23.67 56.23
C ARG A 585 -11.55 22.81 55.98
N THR A 586 -10.87 22.37 57.04
CA THR A 586 -9.66 21.54 56.91
C THR A 586 -9.99 20.19 56.29
N ALA A 587 -11.12 19.57 56.65
CA ALA A 587 -11.59 18.33 56.01
C ALA A 587 -11.89 18.50 54.51
N LEU A 588 -12.61 19.56 54.11
CA LEU A 588 -12.95 19.81 52.70
C LEU A 588 -11.72 20.13 51.85
N LEU A 589 -10.75 20.84 52.41
CA LEU A 589 -9.49 21.15 51.72
C LEU A 589 -8.58 19.92 51.61
N MET A 590 -8.54 19.07 52.65
CA MET A 590 -7.87 17.77 52.59
C MET A 590 -8.51 16.86 51.54
N LEU A 591 -9.85 16.86 51.44
CA LEU A 591 -10.57 16.09 50.44
C LEU A 591 -10.30 16.62 49.02
N ALA A 592 -10.39 17.93 48.80
CA ALA A 592 -10.13 18.55 47.50
C ALA A 592 -8.70 18.28 47.01
N MET A 593 -7.72 18.41 47.90
CA MET A 593 -6.32 18.06 47.63
C MET A 593 -6.16 16.55 47.37
N GLY A 594 -6.76 15.70 48.21
CA GLY A 594 -6.63 14.26 48.13
C GLY A 594 -7.21 13.71 46.83
N VAL A 595 -8.36 14.24 46.38
CA VAL A 595 -8.96 13.88 45.09
C VAL A 595 -8.09 14.34 43.92
N ALA A 596 -7.52 15.55 43.96
CA ALA A 596 -6.63 16.04 42.90
C ALA A 596 -5.35 15.20 42.76
N VAL A 597 -4.72 14.83 43.88
CA VAL A 597 -3.52 13.99 43.89
C VAL A 597 -3.86 12.54 43.52
N ALA A 598 -5.00 12.02 43.97
CA ALA A 598 -5.49 10.69 43.59
C ALA A 598 -5.71 10.61 42.08
N LEU A 599 -6.30 11.65 41.48
CA LEU A 599 -6.55 11.71 40.04
C LEU A 599 -5.25 11.59 39.24
N ALA A 600 -4.21 12.33 39.64
CA ALA A 600 -2.90 12.24 39.02
C ALA A 600 -2.26 10.85 39.20
N GLY A 601 -2.38 10.27 40.40
CA GLY A 601 -1.91 8.91 40.69
C GLY A 601 -2.64 7.83 39.88
N ILE A 602 -3.96 7.96 39.70
CA ILE A 602 -4.78 7.06 38.89
C ILE A 602 -4.41 7.16 37.41
N VAL A 603 -4.18 8.37 36.89
CA VAL A 603 -3.70 8.55 35.50
C VAL A 603 -2.32 7.91 35.31
N GLY A 604 -1.40 8.10 36.26
CA GLY A 604 -0.11 7.42 36.25
C GLY A 604 -0.22 5.90 36.31
N LEU A 605 -1.13 5.40 37.15
CA LEU A 605 -1.43 3.98 37.29
C LEU A 605 -2.02 3.41 35.99
N ILE A 606 -2.99 4.05 35.35
CA ILE A 606 -3.58 3.59 34.09
C ILE A 606 -2.53 3.60 32.97
N GLY A 607 -1.70 4.66 32.90
CA GLY A 607 -0.64 4.77 31.89
C GLY A 607 0.44 3.68 32.01
N THR A 608 0.71 3.22 33.23
CA THR A 608 1.74 2.21 33.53
C THR A 608 1.19 0.78 33.55
N ALA A 609 0.02 0.58 34.15
CA ALA A 609 -0.65 -0.71 34.36
C ALA A 609 -1.57 -1.16 33.23
N GLY A 610 -2.00 -0.29 32.30
CA GLY A 610 -2.93 -0.60 31.19
C GLY A 610 -2.35 -1.53 30.12
N GLY A 611 -1.67 -2.60 30.52
CA GLY A 611 -0.64 -3.29 29.75
C GLY A 611 -1.00 -4.65 29.16
N GLY A 612 -2.16 -5.23 29.46
CA GLY A 612 -2.57 -6.53 28.91
C GLY A 612 -3.21 -6.38 27.54
N ASP A 613 -4.52 -6.10 27.53
CA ASP A 613 -5.34 -6.21 26.31
C ASP A 613 -5.23 -5.00 25.38
N LEU A 614 -5.03 -3.80 25.96
CA LEU A 614 -4.81 -2.55 25.21
C LEU A 614 -3.45 -2.48 24.51
N ARG A 615 -2.42 -3.18 25.03
CA ARG A 615 -1.11 -3.26 24.37
C ARG A 615 -1.04 -4.39 23.35
N ALA A 616 -1.81 -5.46 23.57
CA ALA A 616 -1.82 -6.62 22.68
C ALA A 616 -2.58 -6.36 21.38
N THR A 617 -3.55 -5.44 21.38
CA THR A 617 -4.39 -5.14 20.21
C THR A 617 -3.92 -3.89 19.45
N VAL A 618 -3.93 -3.96 18.11
CA VAL A 618 -3.57 -2.84 17.22
C VAL A 618 -4.44 -1.60 17.50
N LEU A 619 -5.74 -1.80 17.73
CA LEU A 619 -6.66 -0.72 18.08
C LEU A 619 -6.33 -0.08 19.43
N GLY A 620 -6.02 -0.89 20.46
CA GLY A 620 -5.65 -0.39 21.78
C GLY A 620 -4.38 0.47 21.75
N GLN A 621 -3.39 0.11 20.94
CA GLN A 621 -2.18 0.91 20.74
C GLN A 621 -2.48 2.26 20.07
N LEU A 622 -3.34 2.28 19.04
CA LEU A 622 -3.77 3.51 18.36
C LEU A 622 -4.56 4.44 19.28
N VAL A 623 -5.49 3.89 20.06
CA VAL A 623 -6.32 4.66 20.99
C VAL A 623 -5.46 5.26 22.11
N ARG A 624 -4.49 4.50 22.63
CA ARG A 624 -3.54 5.02 23.64
C ARG A 624 -2.80 6.25 23.15
N VAL A 625 -2.33 6.27 21.89
CA VAL A 625 -1.62 7.44 21.34
C VAL A 625 -2.51 8.68 21.29
N LYS A 626 -3.81 8.51 20.98
CA LYS A 626 -4.76 9.63 20.87
C LYS A 626 -5.30 10.12 22.21
N ILE A 627 -5.58 9.23 23.17
CA ILE A 627 -6.24 9.58 24.44
C ILE A 627 -5.22 9.96 25.53
N ALA A 628 -4.02 9.39 25.51
CA ALA A 628 -3.02 9.61 26.57
C ALA A 628 -2.70 11.09 26.86
N PRO A 629 -2.52 11.99 25.87
CA PRO A 629 -2.13 13.37 26.13
C PRO A 629 -3.17 14.13 26.99
N TYR A 630 -4.46 13.90 26.76
CA TYR A 630 -5.54 14.59 27.50
C TYR A 630 -5.56 14.20 28.97
N HIS A 631 -5.34 12.93 29.29
CA HIS A 631 -5.36 12.44 30.67
C HIS A 631 -4.14 12.95 31.46
N PHE A 632 -2.96 13.03 30.84
CA PHE A 632 -1.76 13.62 31.47
C PHE A 632 -1.91 15.12 31.71
N LEU A 633 -2.53 15.85 30.77
CA LEU A 633 -2.81 17.28 30.93
C LEU A 633 -3.84 17.53 32.04
N ALA A 634 -4.89 16.71 32.11
CA ALA A 634 -5.87 16.79 33.20
C ALA A 634 -5.23 16.50 34.57
N ALA A 635 -4.32 15.52 34.65
CA ALA A 635 -3.54 15.25 35.86
C ALA A 635 -2.64 16.44 36.25
N ALA A 636 -1.95 17.06 35.29
CA ALA A 636 -1.14 18.25 35.54
C ALA A 636 -2.00 19.43 36.03
N GLY A 637 -3.16 19.66 35.40
CA GLY A 637 -4.12 20.68 35.82
C GLY A 637 -4.65 20.44 37.25
N ALA A 638 -4.96 19.19 37.60
CA ALA A 638 -5.37 18.83 38.95
C ALA A 638 -4.27 19.09 40.00
N LEU A 639 -3.01 18.77 39.70
CA LEU A 639 -1.87 19.06 40.59
C LEU A 639 -1.63 20.56 40.76
N LEU A 640 -1.79 21.35 39.69
CA LEU A 640 -1.72 22.82 39.76
C LEU A 640 -2.86 23.40 40.60
N ALA A 641 -4.09 22.90 40.43
CA ALA A 641 -5.23 23.30 41.25
C ALA A 641 -5.00 22.96 42.73
N ALA A 642 -4.48 21.77 43.02
CA ALA A 642 -4.04 21.37 44.36
C ALA A 642 -3.02 22.37 44.95
N ALA A 643 -1.95 22.69 44.23
CA ALA A 643 -0.94 23.65 44.68
C ALA A 643 -1.54 25.04 44.96
N ALA A 644 -2.44 25.51 44.09
CA ALA A 644 -3.15 26.78 44.26
C ALA A 644 -4.06 26.77 45.50
N ILE A 645 -4.78 25.66 45.76
CA ILE A 645 -5.61 25.49 46.95
C ILE A 645 -4.74 25.61 48.21
N VAL A 646 -3.61 24.90 48.29
CA VAL A 646 -2.74 24.93 49.48
C VAL A 646 -2.18 26.32 49.71
N LEU A 647 -1.68 26.95 48.66
CA LEU A 647 -1.12 28.29 48.74
C LEU A 647 -2.15 29.31 49.20
N ASN A 648 -3.37 29.28 48.63
CA ASN A 648 -4.44 30.16 49.08
C ASN A 648 -4.79 29.90 50.55
N THR A 649 -4.82 28.64 50.98
CA THR A 649 -5.15 28.31 52.37
C THR A 649 -4.08 28.75 53.36
N ALA A 650 -2.80 28.66 52.98
CA ALA A 650 -1.67 29.14 53.79
C ALA A 650 -1.71 30.67 53.94
N ILE A 651 -1.95 31.41 52.84
CA ILE A 651 -2.07 32.87 52.85
C ILE A 651 -3.26 33.31 53.74
N LEU A 652 -4.45 32.72 53.52
CA LEU A 652 -5.65 33.03 54.29
C LEU A 652 -5.51 32.67 55.78
N GLY A 653 -4.71 31.63 56.10
CA GLY A 653 -4.36 31.26 57.47
C GLY A 653 -3.49 32.31 58.15
N VAL A 654 -2.46 32.79 57.44
CA VAL A 654 -1.58 33.87 57.90
C VAL A 654 -2.36 35.18 58.12
N GLU A 655 -3.19 35.59 57.16
CA GLU A 655 -3.98 36.84 57.24
C GLU A 655 -4.86 36.87 58.49
N ARG A 656 -5.61 35.79 58.72
CA ARG A 656 -6.52 35.69 59.86
C ARG A 656 -5.80 35.64 61.22
N ARG A 657 -4.57 35.13 61.24
CA ARG A 657 -3.79 34.91 62.46
C ARG A 657 -2.66 35.93 62.63
N ILE A 658 -2.62 36.99 61.82
CA ILE A 658 -1.51 37.95 61.86
C ILE A 658 -1.36 38.61 63.23
N GLY A 659 -2.48 38.90 63.92
CA GLY A 659 -2.47 39.39 65.30
C GLY A 659 -1.89 38.39 66.31
N VAL A 660 -2.24 37.10 66.17
CA VAL A 660 -1.68 36.02 67.00
C VAL A 660 -0.19 35.86 66.74
N ILE A 661 0.24 35.89 65.48
CA ILE A 661 1.65 35.84 65.08
C ILE A 661 2.40 37.06 65.63
N GLY A 662 1.79 38.25 65.60
CA GLY A 662 2.31 39.48 66.20
C GLY A 662 2.52 39.37 67.70
N VAL A 663 1.54 38.82 68.43
CA VAL A 663 1.63 38.56 69.89
C VAL A 663 2.71 37.53 70.21
N LEU A 664 2.79 36.42 69.46
CA LEU A 664 3.84 35.40 69.65
C LEU A 664 5.23 35.99 69.40
N ARG A 665 5.37 36.85 68.39
CA ARG A 665 6.62 37.55 68.08
C ARG A 665 7.00 38.57 69.16
N ALA A 666 6.03 39.30 69.72
CA ALA A 666 6.26 40.20 70.86
C ALA A 666 6.56 39.44 72.16
N ALA A 667 6.04 38.23 72.32
CA ALA A 667 6.37 37.30 73.40
C ALA A 667 7.74 36.60 73.22
N GLY A 668 8.54 36.99 72.21
CA GLY A 668 9.92 36.52 72.02
C GLY A 668 10.10 35.32 71.10
N TRP A 669 9.09 34.88 70.36
CA TRP A 669 9.23 33.76 69.43
C TRP A 669 10.14 34.10 68.24
N ARG A 670 11.06 33.18 67.91
CA ARG A 670 12.00 33.34 66.78
C ARG A 670 11.27 33.26 65.44
N ARG A 671 11.77 33.99 64.43
CA ARG A 671 11.22 33.95 63.05
C ARG A 671 11.22 32.55 62.45
N SER A 672 12.22 31.73 62.78
CA SER A 672 12.27 30.31 62.35
C SER A 672 11.13 29.50 62.96
N THR A 673 10.86 29.66 64.26
CA THR A 673 9.78 28.95 64.97
C THR A 673 8.39 29.32 64.44
N LEU A 674 8.18 30.59 64.08
CA LEU A 674 6.94 31.03 63.44
C LEU A 674 6.80 30.52 62.00
N ARG A 675 7.92 30.43 61.25
CA ARG A 675 7.94 29.81 59.93
C ARG A 675 7.62 28.32 60.02
N ASP A 676 8.20 27.61 60.98
CA ASP A 676 7.97 26.18 61.19
C ASP A 676 6.52 25.91 61.61
N LEU A 677 5.88 26.81 62.36
CA LEU A 677 4.45 26.75 62.69
C LEU A 677 3.57 26.82 61.44
N VAL A 678 3.81 27.79 60.55
CA VAL A 678 3.03 27.98 59.31
C VAL A 678 3.26 26.82 58.33
N ILE A 679 4.50 26.34 58.21
CA ILE A 679 4.83 25.16 57.41
C ILE A 679 4.09 23.93 57.95
N LEU A 680 4.11 23.71 59.27
CA LEU A 680 3.48 22.54 59.87
C LEU A 680 1.95 22.59 59.83
N GLU A 681 1.34 23.77 60.00
CA GLU A 681 -0.11 24.00 59.84
C GLU A 681 -0.57 23.67 58.41
N SER A 682 0.28 23.90 57.41
CA SER A 682 -0.03 23.64 55.99
C SER A 682 0.33 22.22 55.54
N CYS A 683 1.41 21.65 56.06
CA CYS A 683 1.88 20.31 55.69
C CYS A 683 1.05 19.19 56.31
N LEU A 684 0.54 19.34 57.53
CA LEU A 684 -0.25 18.29 58.19
C LEU A 684 -1.53 17.92 57.41
N PRO A 685 -2.36 18.89 56.95
CA PRO A 685 -3.48 18.59 56.07
C PRO A 685 -3.05 18.00 54.72
N ALA A 686 -1.92 18.46 54.16
CA ALA A 686 -1.42 17.94 52.88
C ALA A 686 -0.94 16.48 52.97
N VAL A 687 -0.32 16.09 54.10
CA VAL A 687 0.03 14.68 54.37
C VAL A 687 -1.23 13.83 54.53
N GLY A 688 -2.25 14.33 55.26
CA GLY A 688 -3.55 13.66 55.36
C GLY A 688 -4.23 13.46 54.00
N ALA A 689 -4.19 14.49 53.15
CA ALA A 689 -4.68 14.41 51.77
C ALA A 689 -3.87 13.41 50.91
N GLY A 690 -2.55 13.38 51.08
CA GLY A 690 -1.67 12.42 50.43
C GLY A 690 -1.97 10.97 50.82
N ILE A 691 -2.30 10.71 52.09
CA ILE A 691 -2.71 9.37 52.58
C ILE A 691 -4.06 8.96 51.97
N LEU A 692 -5.03 9.88 51.90
CA LEU A 692 -6.30 9.64 51.22
C LEU A 692 -6.09 9.34 49.73
N ALA A 693 -5.19 10.07 49.08
CA ALA A 693 -4.84 9.80 47.68
C ALA A 693 -4.16 8.43 47.51
N ALA A 694 -3.20 8.10 48.39
CA ALA A 694 -2.48 6.84 48.36
C ALA A 694 -3.40 5.63 48.53
N THR A 695 -4.34 5.71 49.48
CA THR A 695 -5.35 4.66 49.71
C THR A 695 -6.26 4.48 48.50
N ALA A 696 -6.76 5.58 47.91
CA ALA A 696 -7.57 5.52 46.69
C ALA A 696 -6.82 4.89 45.50
N VAL A 697 -5.58 5.33 45.23
CA VAL A 697 -4.75 4.79 44.13
C VAL A 697 -4.43 3.32 44.36
N THR A 698 -4.18 2.91 45.61
CA THR A 698 -3.89 1.51 45.95
C THR A 698 -5.13 0.61 45.79
N LEU A 699 -6.29 1.06 46.26
CA LEU A 699 -7.56 0.31 46.12
C LEU A 699 -7.96 0.13 44.65
N ILE A 700 -7.82 1.19 43.85
CA ILE A 700 -8.09 1.12 42.40
C ILE A 700 -7.05 0.22 41.72
N GLY A 701 -5.77 0.33 42.10
CA GLY A 701 -4.71 -0.56 41.65
C GLY A 701 -5.00 -2.03 41.93
N ALA A 702 -5.50 -2.35 43.12
CA ALA A 702 -5.92 -3.71 43.46
C ALA A 702 -7.09 -4.19 42.59
N GLY A 703 -8.08 -3.33 42.33
CA GLY A 703 -9.23 -3.65 41.47
C GLY A 703 -8.88 -3.96 40.01
N ILE A 704 -7.75 -3.45 39.51
CA ILE A 704 -7.26 -3.71 38.14
C ILE A 704 -6.07 -4.69 38.09
N GLY A 705 -5.78 -5.41 39.17
CA GLY A 705 -4.67 -6.38 39.22
C GLY A 705 -3.26 -5.76 39.31
N ALA A 706 -3.15 -4.47 39.61
CA ALA A 706 -1.90 -3.70 39.71
C ALA A 706 -1.62 -3.20 41.14
N ALA A 707 -1.97 -3.99 42.17
CA ALA A 707 -1.92 -3.59 43.58
C ALA A 707 -0.55 -3.05 44.03
N VAL A 708 0.54 -3.71 43.62
CA VAL A 708 1.92 -3.31 43.98
C VAL A 708 2.29 -1.96 43.38
N LEU A 709 1.92 -1.72 42.13
CA LEU A 709 2.19 -0.46 41.44
C LEU A 709 1.31 0.67 41.99
N GLY A 710 0.05 0.37 42.30
CA GLY A 710 -0.85 1.29 43.00
C GLY A 710 -0.30 1.71 44.37
N ALA A 711 0.24 0.77 45.15
CA ALA A 711 0.89 1.05 46.42
C ALA A 711 2.16 1.89 46.25
N ALA A 712 3.00 1.61 45.25
CA ALA A 712 4.21 2.37 44.97
C ALA A 712 3.91 3.82 44.55
N LEU A 713 2.95 4.03 43.65
CA LEU A 713 2.52 5.37 43.22
C LEU A 713 1.82 6.13 44.36
N GLY A 714 1.03 5.43 45.17
CA GLY A 714 0.42 5.99 46.39
C GLY A 714 1.48 6.44 47.41
N LEU A 715 2.56 5.68 47.59
CA LEU A 715 3.65 6.03 48.50
C LEU A 715 4.39 7.31 48.06
N VAL A 716 4.47 7.57 46.74
CA VAL A 716 5.09 8.80 46.18
C VAL A 716 4.16 10.01 46.30
N ALA A 717 2.84 9.81 46.31
CA ALA A 717 1.84 10.89 46.42
C ALA A 717 1.94 11.65 47.75
N VAL A 718 2.27 10.97 48.85
CA VAL A 718 2.39 11.55 50.20
C VAL A 718 3.52 12.58 50.32
N PRO A 719 4.80 12.26 49.99
CA PRO A 719 5.89 13.23 50.05
C PRO A 719 5.75 14.32 48.99
N ALA A 720 5.17 14.03 47.82
CA ALA A 720 4.92 15.05 46.80
C ALA A 720 3.92 16.12 47.27
N ALA A 721 2.80 15.71 47.88
CA ALA A 721 1.82 16.63 48.47
C ALA A 721 2.43 17.44 49.63
N GLY A 722 3.23 16.79 50.48
CA GLY A 722 3.96 17.46 51.58
C GLY A 722 4.98 18.49 51.08
N PHE A 723 5.72 18.18 50.02
CA PHE A 723 6.70 19.09 49.43
C PHE A 723 6.03 20.32 48.78
N LEU A 724 4.96 20.11 48.00
CA LEU A 724 4.18 21.21 47.42
C LEU A 724 3.62 22.13 48.51
N ALA A 725 3.12 21.56 49.60
CA ALA A 725 2.62 22.32 50.74
C ALA A 725 3.71 23.08 51.48
N ALA A 726 4.88 22.47 51.68
CA ALA A 726 6.02 23.12 52.32
C ALA A 726 6.54 24.32 51.49
N ALA A 727 6.63 24.16 50.17
CA ALA A 727 7.05 25.24 49.27
C ALA A 727 6.06 26.42 49.28
N ALA A 728 4.76 26.14 49.20
CA ALA A 728 3.72 27.16 49.27
C ALA A 728 3.66 27.86 50.64
N ALA A 729 3.80 27.09 51.72
CA ALA A 729 3.80 27.61 53.08
C ALA A 729 5.06 28.43 53.40
N ALA A 730 6.22 28.07 52.85
CA ALA A 730 7.45 28.85 52.98
C ALA A 730 7.31 30.24 52.35
N ALA A 731 6.65 30.35 51.20
CA ALA A 731 6.36 31.63 50.55
C ALA A 731 5.42 32.50 51.40
N ALA A 732 4.33 31.92 51.93
CA ALA A 732 3.39 32.62 52.82
C ALA A 732 4.03 33.04 54.15
N ALA A 733 4.87 32.18 54.75
CA ALA A 733 5.59 32.45 55.97
C ALA A 733 6.65 33.55 55.80
N GLY A 734 7.30 33.62 54.63
CA GLY A 734 8.22 34.71 54.27
C GLY A 734 7.52 36.07 54.27
N ALA A 735 6.33 36.13 53.67
CA ALA A 735 5.49 37.34 53.65
C ALA A 735 4.96 37.73 55.05
N ALA A 736 4.61 36.75 55.88
CA ALA A 736 4.21 36.99 57.27
C ALA A 736 5.37 37.55 58.12
N ALA A 737 6.58 37.04 57.90
CA ALA A 737 7.77 37.42 58.67
C ALA A 737 8.27 38.85 58.36
N SER A 738 7.95 39.39 57.17
CA SER A 738 8.28 40.77 56.79
C SER A 738 7.41 41.83 57.46
N VAL A 739 6.25 41.46 58.05
CA VAL A 739 5.38 42.43 58.72
C VAL A 739 5.94 42.80 60.11
N PRO A 740 6.09 44.10 60.43
CA PRO A 740 6.54 44.54 61.76
C PRO A 740 5.57 44.12 62.87
N PRO A 741 6.07 43.70 64.06
CA PRO A 741 5.22 43.21 65.14
C PRO A 741 4.23 44.25 65.66
N LEU A 742 4.59 45.53 65.66
CA LEU A 742 3.70 46.62 66.10
C LEU A 742 2.48 46.80 65.16
N VAL A 743 2.70 46.63 63.86
CA VAL A 743 1.64 46.69 62.83
C VAL A 743 0.75 45.45 62.93
N ALA A 744 1.35 44.27 63.16
CA ALA A 744 0.60 43.03 63.34
C ALA A 744 -0.30 43.03 64.59
N ILE A 745 0.13 43.66 65.70
CA ILE A 745 -0.62 43.71 66.97
C ILE A 745 -1.79 44.71 66.93
N ARG A 746 -1.64 45.84 66.22
CA ARG A 746 -2.71 46.85 66.13
C ARG A 746 -3.89 46.42 65.25
N ALA A 747 -3.72 45.39 64.40
CA ALA A 747 -4.71 44.85 63.48
C ALA A 747 -5.27 45.83 62.43
N GLU A 748 -5.22 47.15 62.65
CA GLU A 748 -5.53 48.19 61.68
C GLU A 748 -4.35 48.36 60.69
N GLY A 749 -4.60 48.12 59.39
CA GLY A 749 -3.62 48.28 58.31
C GLY A 749 -2.66 47.11 58.09
N ALA A 750 -2.77 46.02 58.86
CA ALA A 750 -1.93 44.83 58.68
C ALA A 750 -2.19 44.08 57.35
N SER A 751 -3.42 44.18 56.82
CA SER A 751 -3.79 43.69 55.48
C SER A 751 -3.09 44.44 54.35
N ASP A 752 -2.85 45.75 54.55
CA ASP A 752 -2.28 46.65 53.54
C ASP A 752 -0.75 46.55 53.48
N ALA A 753 -0.12 46.06 54.56
CA ALA A 753 1.32 45.85 54.69
C ALA A 753 1.81 44.48 54.17
N LEU A 754 0.91 43.53 53.92
CA LEU A 754 1.26 42.28 53.28
C LEU A 754 1.34 42.50 51.75
N PRO A 755 2.33 41.94 51.03
CA PRO A 755 2.39 41.97 49.57
C PRO A 755 1.35 41.01 48.96
N THR A 756 0.09 41.07 49.40
CA THR A 756 -0.99 40.12 49.10
C THR A 756 -1.47 40.25 47.67
N LEU A 757 -1.62 41.47 47.15
CA LEU A 757 -2.11 41.72 45.80
C LEU A 757 -1.10 41.32 44.73
N THR A 758 0.18 41.69 44.88
CA THR A 758 1.22 41.34 43.90
C THR A 758 1.57 39.86 43.93
N MET A 759 1.60 39.22 45.10
CA MET A 759 1.84 37.79 45.26
C MET A 759 0.65 36.95 44.75
N ARG A 760 -0.60 37.30 45.12
CA ARG A 760 -1.80 36.63 44.58
C ARG A 760 -1.92 36.81 43.07
N ALA A 761 -1.63 38.02 42.55
CA ALA A 761 -1.67 38.31 41.12
C ALA A 761 -0.56 37.59 40.33
N THR A 762 0.69 37.54 40.82
CA THR A 762 1.79 36.81 40.15
C THR A 762 1.54 35.30 40.13
N LEU A 763 1.01 34.72 41.21
CA LEU A 763 0.71 33.30 41.27
C LEU A 763 -0.54 32.93 40.43
N MET A 764 -1.57 33.78 40.41
CA MET A 764 -2.72 33.61 39.50
C MET A 764 -2.31 33.79 38.03
N SER A 765 -1.40 34.70 37.71
CA SER A 765 -0.90 34.89 36.34
C SER A 765 0.05 33.78 35.90
N ILE A 766 0.84 33.17 36.80
CA ILE A 766 1.61 31.94 36.50
C ILE A 766 0.66 30.76 36.25
N GLY A 767 -0.39 30.59 37.07
CA GLY A 767 -1.41 29.56 36.85
C GLY A 767 -2.17 29.75 35.53
N LEU A 768 -2.59 30.98 35.24
CA LEU A 768 -3.25 31.35 33.98
C LEU A 768 -2.32 31.18 32.77
N ALA A 769 -1.04 31.57 32.89
CA ALA A 769 -0.04 31.40 31.84
C ALA A 769 0.23 29.91 31.57
N LEU A 770 0.32 29.06 32.59
CA LEU A 770 0.49 27.62 32.42
C LEU A 770 -0.74 26.97 31.74
N VAL A 771 -1.95 27.41 32.10
CA VAL A 771 -3.20 26.96 31.45
C VAL A 771 -3.28 27.44 30.00
N LEU A 772 -2.89 28.68 29.71
CA LEU A 772 -2.82 29.23 28.36
C LEU A 772 -1.72 28.59 27.51
N ILE A 773 -0.55 28.29 28.08
CA ILE A 773 0.54 27.57 27.42
C ILE A 773 0.12 26.12 27.13
N ALA A 774 -0.59 25.46 28.04
CA ALA A 774 -1.19 24.15 27.81
C ALA A 774 -2.28 24.20 26.71
N GLY A 775 -3.14 25.23 26.71
CA GLY A 775 -4.19 25.41 25.69
C GLY A 775 -3.65 25.76 24.30
N THR A 776 -2.61 26.59 24.22
CA THR A 776 -1.96 26.98 22.95
C THR A 776 -1.08 25.88 22.38
N SER A 777 -0.39 25.10 23.22
CA SER A 777 0.32 23.90 22.76
C SER A 777 -0.63 22.81 22.23
N LEU A 778 -1.87 22.73 22.77
CA LEU A 778 -2.97 21.93 22.23
C LEU A 778 -3.45 22.44 20.86
N GLY A 779 -3.61 23.75 20.69
CA GLY A 779 -3.94 24.35 19.40
C GLY A 779 -2.87 24.07 18.35
N TRP A 780 -1.59 24.17 18.70
CA TRP A 780 -0.48 23.87 17.81
C TRP A 780 -0.31 22.37 17.51
N ALA A 781 -0.59 21.47 18.47
CA ALA A 781 -0.54 20.02 18.25
C ALA A 781 -1.77 19.46 17.49
N ALA A 782 -2.90 20.17 17.53
CA ALA A 782 -4.11 19.85 16.75
C ALA A 782 -4.07 20.46 15.34
N LEU A 783 -3.41 21.61 15.15
CA LEU A 783 -3.22 22.26 13.84
C LEU A 783 -1.97 21.82 13.10
N ALA A 784 -0.97 21.23 13.78
CA ALA A 784 0.10 20.53 13.10
C ALA A 784 -0.52 19.33 12.36
N PRO A 785 -0.30 19.20 11.04
CA PRO A 785 -0.73 18.01 10.32
C PRO A 785 -0.05 16.81 10.99
N GLN A 786 -0.85 16.02 11.71
CA GLN A 786 -0.37 14.80 12.36
C GLN A 786 -0.02 13.79 11.27
N GLY A 787 1.19 13.90 10.74
CA GLY A 787 1.88 12.78 10.14
C GLY A 787 1.91 11.68 11.18
N ALA A 788 1.14 10.63 10.92
CA ALA A 788 1.01 9.48 11.80
C ALA A 788 2.39 8.89 12.09
N SER A 789 2.96 9.19 13.26
CA SER A 789 3.97 8.35 13.90
C SER A 789 3.27 7.26 14.69
N ALA A 790 2.52 6.41 13.98
CA ALA A 790 2.40 5.03 14.41
C ALA A 790 3.82 4.45 14.32
N GLY A 791 4.28 3.78 15.38
CA GLY A 791 5.54 3.04 15.35
C GLY A 791 5.45 1.91 14.32
N SER A 792 5.69 2.23 13.05
CA SER A 792 6.06 1.26 12.04
C SER A 792 7.57 1.16 12.05
N VAL A 793 8.02 -0.05 12.34
CA VAL A 793 9.33 -0.59 11.98
C VAL A 793 9.74 -0.08 10.58
N THR A 794 10.95 0.49 10.52
CA THR A 794 11.75 0.90 9.33
C THR A 794 11.30 2.13 8.52
N GLY A 795 12.19 3.12 8.42
CA GLY A 795 11.95 4.42 7.76
C GLY A 795 12.27 4.47 6.26
N ALA A 796 11.73 5.49 5.60
CA ALA A 796 12.18 6.02 4.30
C ALA A 796 12.06 7.57 4.32
N PRO A 797 12.94 8.32 3.63
CA PRO A 797 13.01 9.78 3.72
C PRO A 797 12.08 10.50 2.71
N THR A 798 11.54 11.66 3.09
CA THR A 798 10.74 12.56 2.24
C THR A 798 11.62 13.48 1.37
N SER A 799 11.28 13.63 0.09
CA SER A 799 12.07 14.32 -0.96
C SER A 799 11.71 15.82 -1.17
N PRO A 800 12.65 16.67 -1.66
CA PRO A 800 12.43 18.11 -1.99
C PRO A 800 11.62 18.36 -3.28
N PRO A 801 11.12 19.61 -3.55
CA PRO A 801 10.31 19.93 -4.72
C PRO A 801 11.05 19.80 -6.07
N LEU A 802 10.34 19.35 -7.11
CA LEU A 802 10.89 19.01 -8.43
C LEU A 802 11.36 20.24 -9.23
N PRO A 803 12.48 20.17 -9.98
CA PRO A 803 12.95 21.17 -10.95
C PRO A 803 11.95 21.57 -12.06
N ALA A 804 12.11 22.77 -12.64
CA ALA A 804 11.12 23.40 -13.53
C ALA A 804 10.90 22.72 -14.90
N ASP A 805 11.92 22.05 -15.44
CA ASP A 805 11.86 21.21 -16.63
C ASP A 805 11.02 19.95 -16.37
N GLN A 806 11.23 19.28 -15.24
CA GLN A 806 10.43 18.13 -14.81
C GLN A 806 8.96 18.52 -14.64
N GLN A 807 8.70 19.67 -14.01
CA GLN A 807 7.34 20.20 -13.86
C GLN A 807 6.66 20.54 -15.19
N ARG A 808 7.40 20.90 -16.25
CA ARG A 808 6.81 21.15 -17.58
C ARG A 808 6.46 19.84 -18.28
N ILE A 809 7.38 18.88 -18.30
CA ILE A 809 7.14 17.56 -18.91
C ILE A 809 5.92 16.89 -18.27
N LEU A 810 5.84 16.89 -16.93
CA LEU A 810 4.71 16.29 -16.20
C LEU A 810 3.38 17.02 -16.49
N ARG A 811 3.41 18.35 -16.66
CA ARG A 811 2.22 19.14 -17.04
C ARG A 811 1.77 18.85 -18.47
N ASP A 812 2.68 18.81 -19.43
CA ASP A 812 2.34 18.52 -20.82
C ASP A 812 1.83 17.07 -20.96
N ALA A 813 2.48 16.10 -20.29
CA ALA A 813 2.01 14.73 -20.21
C ALA A 813 0.60 14.62 -19.58
N ALA A 814 0.34 15.35 -18.48
CA ALA A 814 -0.98 15.40 -17.87
C ALA A 814 -2.05 16.00 -18.79
N SER A 815 -1.73 17.07 -19.51
CA SER A 815 -2.67 17.74 -20.42
C SER A 815 -3.05 16.86 -21.62
N ILE A 816 -2.11 16.08 -22.14
CA ILE A 816 -2.35 15.11 -23.21
C ILE A 816 -3.12 13.90 -22.66
N ALA A 817 -2.74 13.40 -21.48
CA ALA A 817 -3.35 12.23 -20.85
C ALA A 817 -4.79 12.47 -20.37
N ALA A 818 -5.19 13.73 -20.18
CA ALA A 818 -6.57 14.11 -19.85
C ALA A 818 -7.58 13.69 -20.93
N HIS A 819 -7.13 13.48 -22.16
CA HIS A 819 -7.93 13.00 -23.28
C HIS A 819 -7.85 11.46 -23.34
N VAL A 820 -8.71 10.78 -22.57
CA VAL A 820 -8.56 9.35 -22.20
C VAL A 820 -8.71 8.34 -23.36
N ASP A 821 -9.47 8.63 -24.41
CA ASP A 821 -9.59 7.73 -25.56
C ASP A 821 -8.99 8.42 -26.79
N ARG A 822 -7.75 8.06 -27.14
CA ARG A 822 -7.03 8.62 -28.29
C ARG A 822 -6.97 7.61 -29.44
N SER A 823 -8.05 6.85 -29.61
CA SER A 823 -8.25 6.01 -30.79
C SER A 823 -8.43 6.85 -32.07
N ALA A 824 -8.09 6.27 -33.22
CA ALA A 824 -8.22 6.94 -34.51
C ALA A 824 -9.67 7.41 -34.74
N ALA A 825 -9.83 8.63 -35.28
CA ALA A 825 -11.12 9.31 -35.49
C ALA A 825 -11.94 9.68 -34.23
N SER A 826 -11.42 9.47 -33.01
CA SER A 826 -12.09 9.92 -31.78
C SER A 826 -11.98 11.44 -31.59
N ALA A 827 -13.01 12.05 -30.99
CA ALA A 827 -12.98 13.48 -30.64
C ALA A 827 -11.85 13.82 -29.65
N SER A 828 -11.51 12.87 -28.78
CA SER A 828 -10.45 12.99 -27.79
C SER A 828 -9.05 12.93 -28.42
N MET A 829 -8.85 12.13 -29.47
CA MET A 829 -7.62 12.19 -30.29
C MET A 829 -7.44 13.54 -30.98
N VAL A 830 -8.50 14.09 -31.60
CA VAL A 830 -8.46 15.41 -32.25
C VAL A 830 -8.14 16.51 -31.23
N ALA A 831 -8.73 16.46 -30.03
CA ALA A 831 -8.45 17.39 -28.94
C ALA A 831 -6.99 17.29 -28.45
N ALA A 832 -6.47 16.07 -28.25
CA ALA A 832 -5.09 15.85 -27.86
C ALA A 832 -4.10 16.38 -28.93
N MET A 833 -4.38 16.17 -30.22
CA MET A 833 -3.57 16.73 -31.30
C MET A 833 -3.62 18.27 -31.33
N ALA A 834 -4.76 18.88 -31.03
CA ALA A 834 -4.85 20.33 -30.92
C ALA A 834 -3.96 20.88 -29.79
N VAL A 835 -3.90 20.19 -28.64
CA VAL A 835 -2.99 20.53 -27.54
C VAL A 835 -1.53 20.48 -28.02
N VAL A 836 -1.11 19.37 -28.61
CA VAL A 836 0.27 19.18 -29.09
C VAL A 836 0.63 20.18 -30.18
N ARG A 837 -0.28 20.43 -31.13
CA ARG A 837 -0.12 21.45 -32.17
C ARG A 837 0.10 22.84 -31.58
N SER A 838 -0.74 23.25 -30.63
CA SER A 838 -0.62 24.57 -29.99
C SER A 838 0.73 24.74 -29.29
N ARG A 839 1.25 23.68 -28.66
CA ARG A 839 2.57 23.69 -28.02
C ARG A 839 3.70 23.82 -29.03
N LEU A 840 3.66 23.10 -30.14
CA LEU A 840 4.67 23.19 -31.21
C LEU A 840 4.65 24.55 -31.91
N GLU A 841 3.47 25.08 -32.23
CA GLU A 841 3.32 26.42 -32.83
C GLU A 841 3.87 27.51 -31.89
N ALA A 842 3.60 27.41 -30.58
CA ALA A 842 4.17 28.32 -29.57
C ALA A 842 5.70 28.26 -29.48
N LEU A 843 6.33 27.16 -29.90
CA LEU A 843 7.80 27.01 -29.98
C LEU A 843 8.39 27.52 -31.31
N GLY A 844 7.56 28.04 -32.22
CA GLY A 844 7.98 28.55 -33.53
C GLY A 844 8.13 27.47 -34.60
N TYR A 845 7.33 26.39 -34.52
CA TYR A 845 7.20 25.41 -35.60
C TYR A 845 6.01 25.72 -36.51
N ILE A 846 6.18 25.48 -37.81
CA ILE A 846 5.08 25.43 -38.79
C ILE A 846 4.54 24.00 -38.79
N VAL A 847 3.29 23.82 -38.34
CA VAL A 847 2.67 22.49 -38.16
C VAL A 847 1.64 22.22 -39.25
N GLN A 848 1.79 21.10 -39.95
CA GLN A 848 0.85 20.59 -40.96
C GLN A 848 0.15 19.33 -40.45
N VAL A 849 -1.18 19.26 -40.64
CA VAL A 849 -1.98 18.07 -40.32
C VAL A 849 -2.11 17.21 -41.58
N ARG A 850 -1.72 15.94 -41.51
CA ARG A 850 -1.89 14.95 -42.58
C ARG A 850 -2.96 13.94 -42.19
N ARG A 851 -3.85 13.59 -43.10
CA ARG A 851 -4.95 12.65 -42.85
C ARG A 851 -4.83 11.38 -43.68
N PHE A 852 -5.20 10.24 -43.10
CA PHE A 852 -5.14 8.92 -43.73
C PHE A 852 -6.24 7.98 -43.24
N LEU A 853 -6.51 6.86 -43.95
CA LEU A 853 -7.50 5.86 -43.52
C LEU A 853 -6.91 4.81 -42.57
N VAL A 854 -7.69 4.53 -41.53
CA VAL A 854 -7.69 3.48 -40.49
C VAL A 854 -7.82 2.00 -40.94
N ARG A 855 -7.04 1.00 -40.50
CA ARG A 855 -7.47 -0.43 -40.56
C ARG A 855 -8.70 -0.61 -39.70
N GLY A 856 -9.84 -0.59 -40.34
CA GLY A 856 -11.12 -0.90 -39.76
C GLY A 856 -12.09 -1.06 -40.90
N LEU A 857 -12.43 -2.32 -41.20
CA LEU A 857 -13.35 -2.63 -42.29
C LEU A 857 -14.74 -2.86 -41.68
N ASP A 858 -15.55 -1.80 -41.57
CA ASP A 858 -16.98 -1.91 -41.23
C ASP A 858 -17.80 -1.96 -42.54
N LEU A 859 -18.12 -3.18 -42.98
CA LEU A 859 -18.95 -3.41 -44.15
C LEU A 859 -20.42 -3.31 -43.80
N ARG A 860 -21.18 -2.64 -44.65
CA ARG A 860 -22.62 -2.46 -44.48
C ARG A 860 -23.41 -2.86 -45.72
N MET A 861 -24.56 -3.47 -45.45
CA MET A 861 -25.56 -3.80 -46.46
C MET A 861 -26.34 -2.56 -46.90
N ARG A 862 -27.17 -2.67 -47.95
CA ARG A 862 -28.06 -1.57 -48.39
C ARG A 862 -28.98 -1.06 -47.27
N SER A 863 -29.37 -1.94 -46.34
CA SER A 863 -30.19 -1.60 -45.17
C SER A 863 -29.46 -0.75 -44.12
N GLY A 864 -28.15 -0.52 -44.27
CA GLY A 864 -27.32 0.19 -43.30
C GLY A 864 -26.89 -0.63 -42.08
N GLN A 865 -27.35 -1.89 -41.98
CA GLN A 865 -26.86 -2.84 -40.98
C GLN A 865 -25.42 -3.28 -41.28
N ARG A 866 -24.63 -3.46 -40.21
CA ARG A 866 -23.29 -4.03 -40.27
C ARG A 866 -23.39 -5.48 -40.71
N LEU A 867 -22.55 -5.88 -41.66
CA LEU A 867 -22.47 -7.25 -42.16
C LEU A 867 -21.58 -8.07 -41.20
N PRO A 868 -22.15 -9.00 -40.39
CA PRO A 868 -21.39 -9.74 -39.40
C PRO A 868 -20.77 -10.98 -40.04
N VAL A 869 -19.61 -10.81 -40.68
CA VAL A 869 -18.89 -11.95 -41.28
C VAL A 869 -17.77 -12.37 -40.34
N ALA A 870 -17.91 -13.52 -39.69
CA ALA A 870 -16.96 -14.03 -38.69
C ALA A 870 -15.63 -14.49 -39.32
N ASP A 871 -15.64 -14.89 -40.59
CA ASP A 871 -14.51 -15.52 -41.29
C ASP A 871 -13.82 -14.60 -42.33
N VAL A 872 -13.96 -13.29 -42.17
CA VAL A 872 -13.34 -12.27 -43.03
C VAL A 872 -12.18 -11.61 -42.29
N PHE A 873 -10.96 -11.84 -42.78
CA PHE A 873 -9.75 -11.31 -42.17
C PHE A 873 -9.08 -10.30 -43.12
N PRO A 874 -9.03 -8.99 -42.80
CA PRO A 874 -8.32 -8.01 -43.61
C PRO A 874 -6.80 -8.20 -43.45
N VAL A 875 -6.11 -8.45 -44.56
CA VAL A 875 -4.67 -8.78 -44.62
C VAL A 875 -3.80 -7.55 -44.91
N ALA A 876 -4.27 -6.61 -45.72
CA ALA A 876 -3.59 -5.34 -45.98
C ALA A 876 -4.59 -4.25 -46.43
N VAL A 877 -4.27 -3.00 -46.16
CA VAL A 877 -5.01 -1.83 -46.66
C VAL A 877 -4.03 -0.88 -47.34
N ALA A 878 -4.34 -0.50 -48.57
CA ALA A 878 -3.62 0.53 -49.31
C ALA A 878 -4.65 1.57 -49.78
N TYR A 879 -4.35 2.85 -49.62
CA TYR A 879 -5.25 3.92 -50.03
C TYR A 879 -4.49 4.93 -50.88
N THR A 880 -5.21 5.56 -51.79
CA THR A 880 -4.65 6.60 -52.65
C THR A 880 -5.42 7.89 -52.44
N MET A 881 -4.69 8.95 -52.08
CA MET A 881 -5.08 10.36 -51.95
C MET A 881 -5.42 10.92 -50.57
N ALA A 882 -5.21 12.24 -50.47
CA ALA A 882 -5.32 13.11 -49.30
C ALA A 882 -6.78 13.31 -48.88
N LEU A 883 -7.13 12.86 -47.68
CA LEU A 883 -8.46 13.08 -47.11
C LEU A 883 -8.58 14.50 -46.56
N GLN A 884 -9.62 15.23 -46.97
CA GLN A 884 -9.96 16.52 -46.38
C GLN A 884 -10.92 16.42 -45.18
N THR A 885 -11.58 15.28 -45.00
CA THR A 885 -12.59 15.05 -43.96
C THR A 885 -12.00 14.42 -42.70
N THR A 886 -12.51 14.81 -41.52
CA THR A 886 -12.24 14.16 -40.23
C THR A 886 -13.33 13.15 -39.88
N GLY A 887 -13.05 12.21 -38.98
CA GLY A 887 -14.04 11.23 -38.51
C GLY A 887 -14.05 9.94 -39.34
N GLN A 888 -15.18 9.61 -39.96
CA GLN A 888 -15.33 8.37 -40.74
C GLN A 888 -15.71 8.67 -42.19
N VAL A 889 -15.13 7.91 -43.13
CA VAL A 889 -15.43 8.00 -44.56
C VAL A 889 -16.16 6.74 -45.01
N GLN A 890 -17.24 6.93 -45.77
CA GLN A 890 -18.02 5.87 -46.38
C GLN A 890 -17.71 5.78 -47.87
N LEU A 891 -17.24 4.62 -48.32
CA LEU A 891 -16.93 4.34 -49.72
C LEU A 891 -17.82 3.21 -50.23
N PRO A 892 -18.33 3.27 -51.48
CA PRO A 892 -19.00 2.13 -52.09
C PRO A 892 -18.01 0.98 -52.26
N VAL A 893 -18.48 -0.26 -52.06
CA VAL A 893 -17.62 -1.45 -52.09
C VAL A 893 -17.66 -2.12 -53.45
N ALA A 894 -16.50 -2.50 -53.97
CA ALA A 894 -16.35 -3.32 -55.16
C ALA A 894 -15.48 -4.54 -54.85
N LEU A 895 -16.00 -5.75 -55.14
CA LEU A 895 -15.23 -6.99 -54.97
C LEU A 895 -14.35 -7.23 -56.20
N VAL A 896 -13.09 -7.58 -55.95
CA VAL A 896 -12.10 -7.89 -56.99
C VAL A 896 -11.49 -9.26 -56.66
N ASP A 897 -11.84 -10.28 -57.44
CA ASP A 897 -11.35 -11.64 -57.25
C ASP A 897 -10.09 -11.87 -58.09
N LEU A 898 -8.95 -12.13 -57.43
CA LEU A 898 -7.67 -12.38 -58.07
C LEU A 898 -7.40 -13.90 -58.06
N ARG A 899 -7.82 -14.62 -59.11
CA ARG A 899 -7.38 -16.02 -59.32
C ARG A 899 -5.88 -16.07 -59.64
N PRO A 900 -5.15 -17.16 -59.34
CA PRO A 900 -3.69 -17.14 -59.30
C PRO A 900 -3.06 -16.86 -60.68
N GLY A 901 -2.23 -15.82 -60.79
CA GLY A 901 -1.27 -15.69 -61.89
C GLY A 901 -0.79 -14.28 -62.26
N LYS A 902 -1.68 -13.31 -62.46
CA LYS A 902 -1.35 -11.90 -62.79
C LYS A 902 -2.52 -10.97 -62.41
N LEU A 903 -2.23 -9.76 -61.92
CA LEU A 903 -3.19 -8.66 -61.72
C LEU A 903 -3.84 -8.24 -63.06
N GLN A 904 -4.84 -8.99 -63.55
CA GLN A 904 -5.57 -8.72 -64.80
C GLN A 904 -6.88 -7.92 -64.61
N ALA A 905 -7.28 -7.61 -63.38
CA ALA A 905 -8.51 -6.86 -63.12
C ALA A 905 -8.40 -5.38 -63.53
N GLY A 906 -9.44 -4.84 -64.17
CA GLY A 906 -9.59 -3.38 -64.41
C GLY A 906 -9.78 -2.59 -63.11
N CYS A 907 -9.50 -1.30 -63.13
CA CYS A 907 -9.67 -0.43 -61.97
C CYS A 907 -11.16 -0.22 -61.65
N VAL A 908 -11.55 -0.47 -60.41
CA VAL A 908 -12.93 -0.27 -59.92
C VAL A 908 -13.13 1.12 -59.33
N ARG A 909 -14.39 1.54 -59.13
CA ARG A 909 -14.71 2.77 -58.38
C ARG A 909 -15.14 2.42 -56.96
N GLY A 910 -14.57 3.09 -55.97
CA GLY A 910 -14.87 2.85 -54.54
C GLY A 910 -13.78 2.05 -53.82
N ALA A 911 -14.12 1.46 -52.68
CA ALA A 911 -13.24 0.59 -51.92
C ALA A 911 -13.16 -0.80 -52.56
N ALA A 912 -12.00 -1.16 -53.10
CA ALA A 912 -11.75 -2.45 -53.72
C ALA A 912 -11.39 -3.51 -52.66
N LEU A 913 -12.19 -4.56 -52.51
CA LEU A 913 -11.87 -5.72 -51.68
C LEU A 913 -11.24 -6.80 -52.56
N LEU A 914 -9.94 -7.06 -52.37
CA LEU A 914 -9.18 -8.06 -53.11
C LEU A 914 -9.19 -9.38 -52.37
N ARG A 915 -9.64 -10.47 -53.00
CA ARG A 915 -9.51 -11.81 -52.40
C ARG A 915 -8.05 -12.24 -52.43
N VAL A 916 -7.54 -12.70 -51.28
CA VAL A 916 -6.21 -13.33 -51.18
C VAL A 916 -6.31 -14.70 -50.50
N GLU A 917 -5.47 -15.64 -50.93
CA GLU A 917 -5.41 -17.01 -50.40
C GLU A 917 -4.43 -17.11 -49.21
N SER A 918 -3.40 -16.27 -49.17
CA SER A 918 -2.39 -16.25 -48.11
C SER A 918 -1.88 -14.84 -47.79
N ASP A 919 -1.26 -14.69 -46.61
CA ASP A 919 -0.71 -13.40 -46.17
C ASP A 919 0.50 -12.95 -47.04
N SER A 920 1.15 -13.88 -47.75
CA SER A 920 2.22 -13.56 -48.69
C SER A 920 1.74 -12.82 -49.95
N GLN A 921 0.43 -12.82 -50.23
CA GLN A 921 -0.18 -12.07 -51.33
C GLN A 921 -0.59 -10.63 -50.94
N ALA A 922 -0.37 -10.23 -49.69
CA ALA A 922 -0.64 -8.87 -49.20
C ALA A 922 -0.03 -7.73 -50.05
N PRO A 923 1.18 -7.84 -50.64
CA PRO A 923 1.76 -6.80 -51.49
C PRO A 923 0.91 -6.45 -52.73
N LEU A 924 0.03 -7.36 -53.19
CA LEU A 924 -0.86 -7.12 -54.33
C LEU A 924 -1.84 -5.96 -54.08
N ALA A 925 -2.21 -5.70 -52.83
CA ALA A 925 -3.04 -4.54 -52.49
C ALA A 925 -2.34 -3.21 -52.76
N ALA A 926 -1.04 -3.11 -52.45
CA ALA A 926 -0.24 -1.93 -52.71
C ALA A 926 0.01 -1.74 -54.22
N GLU A 927 0.26 -2.83 -54.95
CA GLU A 927 0.44 -2.81 -56.40
C GLU A 927 -0.84 -2.37 -57.13
N TYR A 928 -2.00 -2.91 -56.74
CA TYR A 928 -3.29 -2.51 -57.30
C TYR A 928 -3.64 -1.05 -56.95
N ALA A 929 -3.37 -0.60 -55.72
CA ALA A 929 -3.58 0.80 -55.32
C ALA A 929 -2.70 1.76 -56.11
N LEU A 930 -1.41 1.45 -56.32
CA LEU A 930 -0.51 2.26 -57.13
C LEU A 930 -0.98 2.35 -58.58
N ARG A 931 -1.36 1.20 -59.18
CA ARG A 931 -1.85 1.11 -60.56
C ARG A 931 -3.18 1.85 -60.77
N CYS A 932 -4.08 1.81 -59.79
CA CYS A 932 -5.43 2.39 -59.86
C CYS A 932 -5.60 3.66 -59.00
N SER A 933 -4.50 4.36 -58.70
CA SER A 933 -4.45 5.47 -57.75
C SER A 933 -5.34 6.67 -58.07
N SER A 934 -5.76 6.82 -59.33
CA SER A 934 -6.68 7.87 -59.79
C SER A 934 -8.17 7.49 -59.67
N THR A 935 -8.50 6.23 -59.40
CA THR A 935 -9.87 5.68 -59.49
C THR A 935 -10.33 4.95 -58.24
N VAL A 936 -9.41 4.35 -57.48
CA VAL A 936 -9.71 3.51 -56.31
C VAL A 936 -9.25 4.20 -55.02
N PRO A 937 -10.14 4.87 -54.26
CA PRO A 937 -9.75 5.59 -53.05
C PRO A 937 -9.19 4.67 -51.94
N ALA A 938 -9.59 3.40 -51.89
CA ALA A 938 -9.09 2.42 -50.93
C ALA A 938 -9.07 1.01 -51.52
N VAL A 939 -8.05 0.23 -51.19
CA VAL A 939 -7.84 -1.17 -51.58
C VAL A 939 -7.59 -1.98 -50.32
N VAL A 940 -8.34 -3.06 -50.13
CA VAL A 940 -8.26 -3.92 -48.95
C VAL A 940 -8.08 -5.36 -49.40
N ALA A 941 -6.94 -5.97 -49.11
CA ALA A 941 -6.77 -7.42 -49.27
C ALA A 941 -7.47 -8.16 -48.14
N VAL A 942 -8.27 -9.16 -48.49
CA VAL A 942 -9.11 -9.92 -47.56
C VAL A 942 -8.93 -11.41 -47.80
N ARG A 943 -8.64 -12.14 -46.72
CA ARG A 943 -8.72 -13.60 -46.69
C ARG A 943 -10.08 -14.00 -46.15
N ALA A 944 -10.85 -14.73 -46.94
CA ALA A 944 -12.18 -15.21 -46.57
C ALA A 944 -12.40 -16.65 -47.05
N THR A 945 -13.18 -17.43 -46.29
CA THR A 945 -13.71 -18.72 -46.77
C THR A 945 -14.60 -18.50 -48.00
N PRO A 946 -14.82 -19.52 -48.86
CA PRO A 946 -15.72 -19.38 -50.02
C PRO A 946 -17.10 -18.83 -49.64
N ASP A 947 -17.71 -19.37 -48.57
CA ASP A 947 -19.02 -18.96 -48.08
C ASP A 947 -19.00 -17.50 -47.59
N ALA A 948 -17.94 -17.09 -46.88
CA ALA A 948 -17.77 -15.72 -46.43
C ALA A 948 -17.54 -14.75 -47.61
N TRP A 949 -16.83 -15.17 -48.65
CA TRP A 949 -16.60 -14.36 -49.85
C TRP A 949 -17.89 -14.10 -50.63
N ASP A 950 -18.79 -15.08 -50.69
CA ASP A 950 -20.09 -14.88 -51.33
C ASP A 950 -21.02 -13.99 -50.49
N GLN A 951 -20.94 -14.06 -49.16
CA GLN A 951 -21.66 -13.11 -48.28
C GLN A 951 -21.21 -11.65 -48.49
N LEU A 952 -19.93 -11.42 -48.82
CA LEU A 952 -19.41 -10.07 -49.10
C LEU A 952 -20.05 -9.42 -50.33
N ARG A 953 -20.71 -10.18 -51.23
CA ARG A 953 -21.45 -9.63 -52.38
C ARG A 953 -22.65 -8.76 -51.95
N SER A 954 -23.13 -8.96 -50.72
CA SER A 954 -24.20 -8.16 -50.13
C SER A 954 -23.72 -6.83 -49.52
N ALA A 955 -22.39 -6.65 -49.37
CA ALA A 955 -21.82 -5.41 -48.87
C ALA A 955 -21.89 -4.32 -49.95
N THR A 956 -22.49 -3.18 -49.60
CA THR A 956 -22.60 -2.03 -50.51
C THR A 956 -21.70 -0.87 -50.13
N THR A 957 -21.38 -0.71 -48.85
CA THR A 957 -20.51 0.37 -48.37
C THR A 957 -19.52 -0.13 -47.33
N ALA A 958 -18.34 0.48 -47.32
CA ALA A 958 -17.29 0.28 -46.33
C ALA A 958 -17.07 1.59 -45.58
N ARG A 959 -17.07 1.52 -44.25
CA ARG A 959 -16.72 2.62 -43.35
C ARG A 959 -15.28 2.46 -42.91
N PHE A 960 -14.50 3.51 -43.11
CA PHE A 960 -13.11 3.63 -42.65
C PHE A 960 -13.00 4.78 -41.65
N ALA A 961 -12.26 4.59 -40.56
CA ALA A 961 -11.87 5.68 -39.67
C ALA A 961 -10.77 6.52 -40.34
N VAL A 962 -10.71 7.82 -40.05
CA VAL A 962 -9.63 8.72 -40.50
C VAL A 962 -8.68 8.98 -39.34
N GLY A 963 -7.40 8.63 -39.53
CA GLY A 963 -6.29 9.01 -38.65
C GLY A 963 -5.68 10.35 -39.07
N GLU A 964 -5.04 11.03 -38.13
CA GLU A 964 -4.32 12.29 -38.35
C GLU A 964 -2.85 12.17 -37.90
N ASP A 965 -1.92 12.82 -38.57
CA ASP A 965 -0.53 12.98 -38.12
C ASP A 965 -0.18 14.47 -38.13
N LEU A 966 0.59 14.93 -37.15
CA LEU A 966 1.17 16.28 -37.12
C LEU A 966 2.60 16.21 -37.64
N VAL A 967 2.91 17.01 -38.67
CA VAL A 967 4.28 17.21 -39.16
C VAL A 967 4.67 18.66 -38.89
N ALA A 968 5.65 18.86 -38.03
CA ALA A 968 6.09 20.17 -37.59
C ALA A 968 7.53 20.43 -38.05
N ILE A 969 7.76 21.56 -38.71
CA ILE A 969 9.07 21.96 -39.24
C ILE A 969 9.44 23.33 -38.64
N PRO A 970 10.69 23.56 -38.22
CA PRO A 970 11.07 24.83 -37.61
C PRO A 970 10.93 25.99 -38.60
N SER A 971 10.46 27.15 -38.13
CA SER A 971 10.44 28.36 -38.97
C SER A 971 11.88 28.86 -39.18
N GLY A 972 12.38 28.85 -40.42
CA GLY A 972 13.73 29.28 -40.79
C GLY A 972 14.28 28.53 -42.01
N PRO A 973 15.52 28.84 -42.48
CA PRO A 973 16.17 28.11 -43.56
C PRO A 973 16.39 26.64 -43.17
N LEU A 974 15.93 25.71 -44.01
CA LEU A 974 15.98 24.28 -43.75
C LEU A 974 17.27 23.66 -44.32
N PRO A 975 17.99 22.82 -43.56
CA PRO A 975 19.15 22.09 -44.07
C PRO A 975 18.74 21.01 -45.08
N ALA A 976 19.66 20.64 -45.99
CA ALA A 976 19.45 19.57 -46.98
C ALA A 976 19.21 18.19 -46.35
N ARG A 977 19.71 17.97 -45.13
CA ARG A 977 19.44 16.78 -44.30
C ARG A 977 18.96 17.24 -42.94
N MET A 978 17.75 16.82 -42.56
CA MET A 978 17.11 17.20 -41.30
C MET A 978 16.94 15.98 -40.40
N MET A 979 17.16 16.14 -39.10
CA MET A 979 16.78 15.11 -38.12
C MET A 979 15.29 15.19 -37.81
N TRP A 980 14.63 14.04 -37.76
CA TRP A 980 13.21 13.92 -37.41
C TRP A 980 13.03 13.28 -36.03
N LEU A 981 12.34 13.94 -35.11
CA LEU A 981 11.85 13.34 -33.86
C LEU A 981 10.43 12.84 -34.06
N VAL A 982 10.17 11.56 -33.83
CA VAL A 982 8.87 10.94 -34.10
C VAL A 982 8.29 10.36 -32.82
N ALA A 983 7.05 10.66 -32.46
CA ALA A 983 6.33 10.01 -31.35
C ALA A 983 4.91 9.61 -31.77
N SER A 984 4.25 8.71 -31.02
CA SER A 984 2.85 8.34 -31.23
C SER A 984 1.94 8.95 -30.17
N LEU A 985 0.66 9.16 -30.47
CA LEU A 985 -0.31 9.79 -29.54
C LEU A 985 -1.48 8.87 -29.12
N ASP A 986 -1.61 7.72 -29.77
CA ASP A 986 -2.72 6.79 -29.59
C ASP A 986 -2.72 6.11 -28.21
N SER A 987 -3.92 5.96 -27.64
CA SER A 987 -4.14 5.21 -26.41
C SER A 987 -5.61 4.82 -26.27
N THR A 988 -5.88 3.67 -25.66
CA THR A 988 -7.23 3.18 -25.31
C THR A 988 -7.61 3.52 -23.85
N GLY A 989 -6.79 4.32 -23.15
CA GLY A 989 -6.97 4.81 -21.78
C GLY A 989 -6.16 6.10 -21.54
N PRO A 990 -6.03 6.58 -20.28
CA PRO A 990 -5.37 7.86 -19.98
C PRO A 990 -3.98 7.97 -20.63
N GLY A 991 -3.22 6.87 -20.66
CA GLY A 991 -2.04 6.73 -21.52
C GLY A 991 -0.93 7.73 -21.17
N ALA A 992 -0.73 8.01 -19.88
CA ALA A 992 0.31 8.91 -19.39
C ALA A 992 1.72 8.39 -19.71
N SER A 993 2.00 7.11 -19.48
CA SER A 993 3.26 6.45 -19.87
C SER A 993 3.26 6.07 -21.35
N GLN A 994 2.11 5.69 -21.91
CA GLN A 994 1.93 5.33 -23.32
C GLN A 994 0.67 5.99 -23.92
N SER A 995 0.78 7.09 -24.66
CA SER A 995 1.97 7.72 -25.25
C SER A 995 2.13 9.23 -24.94
N ALA A 996 1.45 9.73 -23.91
CA ALA A 996 1.50 11.14 -23.53
C ALA A 996 2.87 11.58 -23.01
N GLY A 997 3.53 10.77 -22.18
CA GLY A 997 4.88 11.01 -21.64
C GLY A 997 5.96 11.08 -22.71
N PRO A 998 6.05 10.10 -23.64
CA PRO A 998 6.91 10.17 -24.81
C PRO A 998 6.66 11.41 -25.69
N THR A 999 5.40 11.80 -25.87
CA THR A 999 5.06 13.03 -26.62
C THR A 999 5.52 14.29 -25.87
N ALA A 1000 5.33 14.34 -24.55
CA ALA A 1000 5.80 15.43 -23.70
C ALA A 1000 7.33 15.55 -23.68
N LEU A 1001 8.04 14.41 -23.73
CA LEU A 1001 9.50 14.37 -23.90
C LEU A 1001 9.92 15.04 -25.22
N VAL A 1002 9.24 14.72 -26.33
CA VAL A 1002 9.53 15.31 -27.65
C VAL A 1002 9.24 16.81 -27.65
N LEU A 1003 8.17 17.27 -26.98
CA LEU A 1003 7.88 18.71 -26.82
C LEU A 1003 8.98 19.45 -26.06
N GLU A 1004 9.49 18.85 -24.98
CA GLU A 1004 10.58 19.45 -24.21
C GLU A 1004 11.92 19.42 -24.98
N ALA A 1005 12.20 18.34 -25.71
CA ALA A 1005 13.36 18.27 -26.61
C ALA A 1005 13.27 19.33 -27.73
N ALA A 1006 12.09 19.51 -28.32
CA ALA A 1006 11.82 20.55 -29.32
C ALA A 1006 12.12 21.96 -28.78
N ARG A 1007 11.67 22.25 -27.56
CA ARG A 1007 11.94 23.52 -26.88
C ARG A 1007 13.43 23.76 -26.69
N GLN A 1008 14.16 22.74 -26.24
CA GLN A 1008 15.60 22.83 -26.06
C GLN A 1008 16.36 22.98 -27.39
N LEU A 1009 15.94 22.28 -28.45
CA LEU A 1009 16.50 22.40 -29.80
C LEU A 1009 16.31 23.80 -30.39
N ARG A 1010 15.12 24.40 -30.20
CA ARG A 1010 14.85 25.78 -30.60
C ARG A 1010 15.71 26.77 -29.83
N THR A 1011 15.91 26.55 -28.53
CA THR A 1011 16.79 27.37 -27.70
C THR A 1011 18.25 27.25 -28.16
N ALA A 1012 18.65 26.09 -28.64
CA ALA A 1012 20.00 25.80 -29.17
C ALA A 1012 20.17 26.15 -30.67
N SER A 1013 19.15 26.70 -31.34
CA SER A 1013 19.15 27.02 -32.78
C SER A 1013 19.49 25.83 -33.69
N LEU A 1014 19.10 24.60 -33.30
CA LEU A 1014 19.34 23.40 -34.09
C LEU A 1014 18.08 23.02 -34.91
N PRO A 1015 18.17 22.89 -36.25
CA PRO A 1015 17.03 22.54 -37.08
C PRO A 1015 16.69 21.04 -36.98
N ALA A 1016 15.53 20.72 -36.42
CA ALA A 1016 14.99 19.36 -36.38
C ALA A 1016 13.48 19.39 -36.64
N GLY A 1017 12.99 18.48 -37.47
CA GLY A 1017 11.57 18.27 -37.73
C GLY A 1017 10.96 17.35 -36.68
N ILE A 1018 9.65 17.48 -36.45
CA ILE A 1018 8.92 16.68 -35.47
C ILE A 1018 7.70 16.05 -36.14
N VAL A 1019 7.44 14.78 -35.85
CA VAL A 1019 6.24 14.08 -36.29
C VAL A 1019 5.54 13.43 -35.11
N ILE A 1020 4.26 13.76 -34.93
CA ILE A 1020 3.40 13.11 -33.94
C ILE A 1020 2.35 12.30 -34.70
N ALA A 1021 2.43 10.98 -34.61
CA ALA A 1021 1.66 10.07 -35.45
C ALA A 1021 0.54 9.33 -34.71
N THR A 1022 -0.52 8.97 -35.43
CA THR A 1022 -1.55 8.03 -34.92
C THR A 1022 -1.11 6.60 -35.19
N ALA A 1023 -0.70 5.79 -34.20
CA ALA A 1023 -0.07 4.48 -34.46
C ALA A 1023 -1.04 3.30 -34.72
N ALA A 1024 -2.31 3.54 -35.05
CA ALA A 1024 -3.34 2.52 -35.22
C ALA A 1024 -3.04 1.43 -36.29
N GLU A 1025 -1.92 1.50 -37.03
CA GLU A 1025 -1.61 0.63 -38.16
C GLU A 1025 -0.12 0.43 -38.53
N GLY A 1026 0.85 0.81 -37.71
CA GLY A 1026 2.23 0.91 -38.22
C GLY A 1026 2.38 2.04 -39.25
N SER A 1027 1.48 3.02 -39.17
CA SER A 1027 1.60 4.34 -39.81
C SER A 1027 2.96 4.96 -39.49
N VAL A 1028 3.42 4.86 -38.23
CA VAL A 1028 4.74 5.28 -37.75
C VAL A 1028 5.82 4.70 -38.65
N THR A 1029 5.75 3.40 -38.97
CA THR A 1029 6.74 2.74 -39.81
C THR A 1029 6.66 3.17 -41.27
N SER A 1030 5.46 3.42 -41.80
CA SER A 1030 5.24 3.96 -43.14
C SER A 1030 5.69 5.43 -43.27
N VAL A 1031 5.62 6.19 -42.18
CA VAL A 1031 5.98 7.60 -42.10
C VAL A 1031 7.48 7.71 -41.92
N VAL A 1032 8.06 6.96 -40.98
CA VAL A 1032 9.51 6.84 -40.79
C VAL A 1032 10.19 6.35 -42.06
N SER A 1033 9.67 5.31 -42.73
CA SER A 1033 10.25 4.83 -43.99
C SER A 1033 10.20 5.90 -45.08
N ARG A 1034 9.06 6.59 -45.27
CA ARG A 1034 8.97 7.71 -46.22
C ARG A 1034 9.90 8.87 -45.88
N LEU A 1035 10.05 9.23 -44.61
CA LEU A 1035 10.98 10.27 -44.17
C LEU A 1035 12.43 9.88 -44.49
N LEU A 1036 12.83 8.65 -44.18
CA LEU A 1036 14.16 8.14 -44.48
C LEU A 1036 14.43 8.08 -46.00
N PHE A 1037 13.45 7.65 -46.80
CA PHE A 1037 13.59 7.52 -48.27
C PHE A 1037 13.48 8.84 -49.04
N GLN A 1038 12.63 9.79 -48.61
CA GLN A 1038 12.37 11.04 -49.34
C GLN A 1038 13.27 12.21 -48.91
N SER A 1039 13.68 12.26 -47.64
CA SER A 1039 14.44 13.41 -47.10
C SER A 1039 15.93 13.15 -46.92
N GLY A 1040 16.39 11.91 -47.06
CA GLY A 1040 17.79 11.53 -46.81
C GLY A 1040 18.30 11.84 -45.40
N GLY A 1041 17.40 12.19 -44.48
CA GLY A 1041 17.67 12.57 -43.10
C GLY A 1041 17.58 11.39 -42.13
N SER A 1042 18.06 11.60 -40.90
CA SER A 1042 17.99 10.60 -39.82
C SER A 1042 16.71 10.79 -38.99
N ALA A 1043 16.15 9.72 -38.45
CA ALA A 1043 14.93 9.77 -37.64
C ALA A 1043 15.13 9.10 -36.26
N VAL A 1044 14.68 9.76 -35.20
CA VAL A 1044 14.63 9.20 -33.85
C VAL A 1044 13.18 9.02 -33.45
N TYR A 1045 12.75 7.77 -33.27
CA TYR A 1045 11.42 7.45 -32.77
C TYR A 1045 11.43 7.35 -31.25
N VAL A 1046 10.44 7.91 -30.58
CA VAL A 1046 10.27 7.93 -29.13
C VAL A 1046 8.87 7.39 -28.81
N GLY A 1047 8.77 6.13 -28.39
CA GLY A 1047 7.50 5.46 -28.13
C GLY A 1047 7.64 3.98 -27.77
N PRO A 1048 6.55 3.30 -27.38
CA PRO A 1048 6.62 1.93 -26.84
C PRO A 1048 7.04 0.89 -27.88
N ALA A 1049 7.88 -0.07 -27.48
CA ALA A 1049 8.46 -1.10 -28.36
C ALA A 1049 7.46 -2.17 -28.88
N GLY A 1050 6.16 -2.08 -28.54
CA GLY A 1050 5.15 -3.10 -28.83
C GLY A 1050 4.38 -2.95 -30.16
N GLY A 1051 4.58 -1.88 -30.92
CA GLY A 1051 3.88 -1.63 -32.19
C GLY A 1051 4.63 -2.12 -33.43
N THR A 1052 3.93 -2.19 -34.57
CA THR A 1052 4.33 -2.59 -35.94
C THR A 1052 5.53 -1.82 -36.57
N VAL A 1053 6.38 -1.19 -35.76
CA VAL A 1053 7.61 -0.49 -36.18
C VAL A 1053 8.71 -1.48 -36.62
N GLY A 1054 8.66 -2.73 -36.13
CA GLY A 1054 9.63 -3.77 -36.50
C GLY A 1054 9.63 -4.20 -37.97
N ALA A 1055 8.67 -3.74 -38.80
CA ALA A 1055 8.41 -4.33 -40.11
C ALA A 1055 8.94 -3.53 -41.33
N VAL A 1056 9.43 -2.28 -41.22
CA VAL A 1056 9.72 -1.45 -42.43
C VAL A 1056 11.17 -0.94 -42.53
N ILE A 1057 12.11 -1.46 -41.74
CA ILE A 1057 13.52 -1.14 -41.98
C ILE A 1057 14.08 -2.14 -43.00
N GLY A 1058 14.03 -1.74 -44.28
CA GLY A 1058 14.37 -2.58 -45.43
C GLY A 1058 15.75 -3.22 -45.35
N THR A 1059 15.79 -4.50 -45.01
CA THR A 1059 16.92 -5.40 -45.27
C THR A 1059 16.41 -6.62 -46.00
N ARG A 1060 17.07 -7.03 -47.09
CA ARG A 1060 16.81 -8.28 -47.84
C ARG A 1060 17.19 -9.55 -47.06
N GLY A 1061 16.97 -9.60 -45.74
CA GLY A 1061 17.25 -10.75 -44.89
C GLY A 1061 16.62 -10.64 -43.50
N PRO A 1062 16.43 -11.76 -42.78
CA PRO A 1062 15.81 -11.79 -41.46
C PRO A 1062 16.68 -11.06 -40.43
N VAL A 1063 16.16 -9.97 -39.88
CA VAL A 1063 16.80 -9.18 -38.82
C VAL A 1063 16.79 -9.99 -37.52
N LYS A 1064 17.98 -10.20 -36.93
CA LYS A 1064 18.10 -10.65 -35.53
C LYS A 1064 18.00 -9.42 -34.62
N THR A 1065 16.96 -9.36 -33.81
CA THR A 1065 16.86 -8.42 -32.69
C THR A 1065 17.84 -8.84 -31.59
N ASP A 1066 18.86 -8.03 -31.32
CA ASP A 1066 19.82 -8.26 -30.23
C ASP A 1066 19.24 -7.80 -28.88
N ALA A 1067 19.03 -8.76 -27.97
CA ALA A 1067 18.46 -8.56 -26.63
C ALA A 1067 19.18 -7.54 -25.71
N PRO A 1068 20.50 -7.28 -25.84
CA PRO A 1068 21.17 -6.24 -25.04
C PRO A 1068 20.80 -4.80 -25.43
N ALA A 1069 20.53 -4.54 -26.72
CA ALA A 1069 20.13 -3.22 -27.20
C ALA A 1069 18.72 -2.83 -26.70
N LEU A 1070 17.81 -3.82 -26.67
CA LEU A 1070 16.49 -3.73 -26.06
C LEU A 1070 16.54 -3.41 -24.56
N ARG A 1071 17.52 -3.94 -23.81
CA ARG A 1071 17.71 -3.61 -22.38
C ARG A 1071 18.27 -2.22 -22.12
N ALA A 1072 18.84 -1.56 -23.12
CA ALA A 1072 19.29 -0.18 -23.05
C ALA A 1072 18.26 0.82 -23.63
N GLY A 1073 17.04 0.35 -23.97
CA GLY A 1073 16.01 1.20 -24.54
C GLY A 1073 16.32 1.71 -25.96
N LEU A 1074 17.27 1.11 -26.69
CA LEU A 1074 17.68 1.50 -28.05
C LEU A 1074 17.26 0.43 -29.08
N LEU A 1075 16.47 0.83 -30.08
CA LEU A 1075 16.10 0.02 -31.25
C LEU A 1075 16.95 0.41 -32.47
N ALA A 1076 17.43 -0.63 -33.15
CA ALA A 1076 18.51 -0.70 -34.14
C ALA A 1076 18.62 0.40 -35.22
N THR A 1077 19.86 0.64 -35.64
CA THR A 1077 20.30 1.45 -36.79
C THR A 1077 20.51 0.58 -38.04
N THR A 1078 20.25 1.08 -39.25
CA THR A 1078 20.45 0.35 -40.51
C THR A 1078 21.91 -0.05 -40.75
N ALA A 1079 22.09 -1.23 -41.36
CA ALA A 1079 23.30 -1.85 -41.91
C ALA A 1079 24.65 -1.41 -41.29
N LEU A 1080 25.01 -2.03 -40.16
CA LEU A 1080 26.34 -1.90 -39.57
C LEU A 1080 27.23 -3.07 -39.99
N ASP A 1081 28.45 -2.74 -40.45
CA ASP A 1081 29.57 -3.67 -40.59
C ASP A 1081 29.78 -4.48 -39.29
N ASN A 1082 30.13 -5.77 -39.43
CA ASN A 1082 30.33 -6.73 -38.35
C ASN A 1082 31.32 -6.24 -37.26
N ARG A 1083 32.22 -5.31 -37.60
CA ARG A 1083 33.16 -4.70 -36.66
C ARG A 1083 32.46 -3.82 -35.61
N VAL A 1084 31.37 -3.13 -35.96
CA VAL A 1084 30.61 -2.29 -35.02
C VAL A 1084 29.68 -3.13 -34.14
N GLY A 1085 29.14 -4.24 -34.65
CA GLY A 1085 28.38 -5.22 -33.86
C GLY A 1085 29.22 -5.80 -32.70
N SER A 1086 30.50 -6.10 -32.96
CA SER A 1086 31.44 -6.53 -31.91
C SER A 1086 31.76 -5.45 -30.86
N TRP A 1087 31.62 -4.17 -31.24
CA TRP A 1087 31.83 -3.04 -30.35
C TRP A 1087 30.61 -2.77 -29.45
N LEU A 1088 29.38 -2.83 -30.00
CA LEU A 1088 28.13 -2.76 -29.22
C LEU A 1088 28.05 -3.86 -28.16
N ASP A 1089 28.48 -5.06 -28.51
CA ASP A 1089 28.55 -6.20 -27.59
C ASP A 1089 29.58 -6.00 -26.46
N ARG A 1090 30.66 -5.24 -26.70
CA ARG A 1090 31.63 -4.85 -25.65
C ARG A 1090 31.09 -3.75 -24.75
N SER A 1091 30.42 -2.74 -25.30
CA SER A 1091 29.84 -1.63 -24.52
C SER A 1091 28.66 -2.08 -23.65
N ALA A 1092 27.82 -3.00 -24.13
CA ALA A 1092 26.70 -3.57 -23.39
C ALA A 1092 27.14 -4.44 -22.18
N ARG A 1093 28.35 -5.01 -22.22
CA ARG A 1093 28.94 -5.76 -21.10
C ARG A 1093 29.39 -4.87 -19.93
N VAL A 1094 29.76 -3.61 -20.20
CA VAL A 1094 30.17 -2.63 -19.16
C VAL A 1094 28.94 -2.08 -18.41
N ALA A 1095 27.76 -2.06 -19.05
CA ALA A 1095 26.51 -1.54 -18.49
C ALA A 1095 25.75 -2.51 -17.54
N GLY A 1096 26.35 -3.66 -17.21
CA GLY A 1096 25.70 -4.76 -16.48
C GLY A 1096 25.52 -4.58 -14.97
N SER A 1097 25.97 -3.47 -14.36
CA SER A 1097 25.80 -3.19 -12.93
C SER A 1097 24.95 -1.93 -12.71
N VAL A 1098 23.73 -2.12 -12.19
CA VAL A 1098 22.80 -1.12 -11.62
C VAL A 1098 22.64 0.16 -12.47
N GLN A 1099 21.57 0.23 -13.28
CA GLN A 1099 21.28 1.42 -14.08
C GLN A 1099 20.69 2.54 -13.21
N THR A 1100 21.45 3.61 -13.05
CA THR A 1100 20.95 4.97 -12.83
C THR A 1100 20.74 5.64 -14.19
N SER A 1101 19.79 6.57 -14.32
CA SER A 1101 19.54 7.33 -15.56
C SER A 1101 20.77 8.11 -16.08
N SER A 1102 21.74 8.37 -15.19
CA SER A 1102 23.07 8.92 -15.53
C SER A 1102 24.00 7.92 -16.25
N ALA A 1103 23.86 6.61 -16.05
CA ALA A 1103 24.67 5.59 -16.73
C ALA A 1103 24.24 5.39 -18.19
N LEU A 1104 22.93 5.47 -18.47
CA LEU A 1104 22.39 5.43 -19.83
C LEU A 1104 22.83 6.66 -20.64
N LEU A 1105 22.79 7.84 -20.02
CA LEU A 1105 23.26 9.09 -20.61
C LEU A 1105 24.78 9.11 -20.86
N ASN A 1106 25.58 8.57 -19.95
CA ASN A 1106 27.02 8.41 -20.17
C ASN A 1106 27.31 7.43 -21.31
N SER A 1107 26.54 6.34 -21.42
CA SER A 1107 26.67 5.40 -22.53
C SER A 1107 26.28 6.04 -23.86
N LEU A 1108 25.15 6.75 -23.95
CA LEU A 1108 24.74 7.49 -25.16
C LEU A 1108 25.75 8.59 -25.54
N SER A 1109 26.25 9.35 -24.56
CA SER A 1109 27.28 10.39 -24.75
C SER A 1109 28.62 9.82 -25.24
N GLN A 1110 29.03 8.66 -24.75
CA GLN A 1110 30.25 7.97 -25.21
C GLN A 1110 30.03 7.28 -26.57
N THR A 1111 28.81 6.84 -26.85
CA THR A 1111 28.44 6.13 -28.09
C THR A 1111 28.40 7.06 -29.30
N LEU A 1112 28.04 8.33 -29.10
CA LEU A 1112 27.99 9.35 -30.17
C LEU A 1112 29.34 10.00 -30.48
N ALA A 1113 30.38 9.75 -29.67
CA ALA A 1113 31.77 10.10 -30.00
C ALA A 1113 32.38 9.01 -30.91
N LEU A 1114 31.91 8.92 -32.15
CA LEU A 1114 32.43 7.97 -33.15
C LEU A 1114 33.95 8.18 -33.37
N PRO A 1115 34.77 7.11 -33.47
CA PRO A 1115 36.21 7.22 -33.70
C PRO A 1115 36.52 7.92 -35.03
N THR A 1116 37.57 8.73 -35.03
CA THR A 1116 38.15 9.42 -36.19
C THR A 1116 38.95 8.44 -37.04
N THR A 1117 38.26 7.56 -37.76
CA THR A 1117 38.92 6.70 -38.77
C THR A 1117 38.32 6.97 -40.14
N ASP A 1118 39.17 7.36 -41.07
CA ASP A 1118 38.88 7.91 -42.40
C ASP A 1118 38.10 6.99 -43.37
N ASP A 1119 37.83 5.73 -43.01
CA ASP A 1119 37.21 4.74 -43.91
C ASP A 1119 35.66 4.77 -43.94
N LEU A 1120 34.99 5.62 -43.17
CA LEU A 1120 33.51 5.68 -43.09
C LEU A 1120 32.86 6.71 -44.02
N VAL A 1121 33.63 7.40 -44.87
CA VAL A 1121 33.16 8.58 -45.62
C VAL A 1121 32.31 8.24 -46.86
N ASP A 1122 32.36 7.01 -47.41
CA ASP A 1122 31.76 6.75 -48.73
C ASP A 1122 30.34 6.16 -48.76
N ASN A 1123 29.71 5.83 -47.62
CA ASN A 1123 28.33 5.29 -47.61
C ASN A 1123 27.51 5.79 -46.41
N ALA A 1124 27.06 7.05 -46.47
CA ALA A 1124 26.16 7.63 -45.46
C ALA A 1124 24.71 7.09 -45.62
N TYR A 1125 24.40 5.97 -44.97
CA TYR A 1125 23.03 5.47 -44.86
C TYR A 1125 22.21 6.28 -43.83
N PRO A 1126 20.91 6.53 -44.07
CA PRO A 1126 20.07 7.28 -43.14
C PRO A 1126 19.85 6.49 -41.83
N LEU A 1127 20.14 7.12 -40.69
CA LEU A 1127 20.10 6.48 -39.37
C LEU A 1127 18.69 6.56 -38.77
N ALA A 1128 18.13 5.41 -38.41
CA ALA A 1128 16.93 5.32 -37.57
C ALA A 1128 17.32 4.83 -36.17
N VAL A 1129 16.85 5.50 -35.11
CA VAL A 1129 17.05 5.07 -33.72
C VAL A 1129 15.70 5.09 -33.01
N GLY A 1130 15.26 3.95 -32.48
CA GLY A 1130 14.08 3.92 -31.61
C GLY A 1130 14.50 4.03 -30.15
N ILE A 1131 13.82 4.86 -29.36
CA ILE A 1131 13.98 4.99 -27.92
C ILE A 1131 12.67 4.59 -27.26
N ASP A 1132 12.71 3.53 -26.44
CA ASP A 1132 11.53 3.15 -25.65
C ASP A 1132 11.46 4.01 -24.38
N ALA A 1133 10.77 5.15 -24.50
CA ALA A 1133 10.57 6.07 -23.40
C ALA A 1133 9.52 5.59 -22.38
N ALA A 1134 8.78 4.51 -22.66
CA ALA A 1134 7.81 3.96 -21.71
C ALA A 1134 8.49 3.40 -20.44
N TYR A 1135 9.73 2.93 -20.57
CA TYR A 1135 10.54 2.41 -19.44
C TYR A 1135 11.00 3.49 -18.46
N VAL A 1136 11.00 4.76 -18.89
CA VAL A 1136 11.65 5.85 -18.15
C VAL A 1136 10.64 6.67 -17.35
N GLY A 1137 9.33 6.38 -17.52
CA GLY A 1137 8.24 6.98 -16.77
C GLY A 1137 7.62 6.06 -15.71
N GLU A 1138 8.14 4.87 -15.44
CA GLU A 1138 7.60 4.02 -14.38
C GLU A 1138 8.44 4.14 -13.09
N PRO A 1139 7.82 4.18 -11.90
CA PRO A 1139 8.59 4.14 -10.65
C PRO A 1139 9.40 2.83 -10.62
N LEU A 1140 10.72 2.96 -10.49
CA LEU A 1140 11.67 1.84 -10.37
C LEU A 1140 11.32 0.97 -9.14
N ILE A 1141 10.49 -0.05 -9.35
CA ILE A 1141 10.40 -1.20 -8.45
C ILE A 1141 11.55 -2.14 -8.83
N PRO A 1142 12.48 -2.48 -7.93
CA PRO A 1142 13.57 -3.38 -8.26
C PRO A 1142 13.00 -4.77 -8.58
N GLY A 1143 13.20 -5.24 -9.81
CA GLY A 1143 13.02 -6.66 -10.16
C GLY A 1143 11.89 -7.02 -11.14
N THR A 1144 11.07 -6.08 -11.61
CA THR A 1144 10.10 -6.35 -12.69
C THR A 1144 10.64 -5.87 -14.03
N GLY A 1145 10.96 -6.79 -14.95
CA GLY A 1145 11.00 -6.45 -16.38
C GLY A 1145 9.57 -6.10 -16.84
N PRO A 1146 9.35 -5.14 -17.75
CA PRO A 1146 8.06 -4.45 -17.77
C PRO A 1146 7.10 -5.03 -18.80
N ALA A 1147 5.84 -5.10 -18.38
CA ALA A 1147 4.69 -5.13 -19.26
C ALA A 1147 4.13 -3.71 -19.32
N SER A 1148 4.06 -3.14 -20.53
CA SER A 1148 3.48 -1.84 -20.85
C SER A 1148 2.18 -1.57 -20.06
N VAL A 1149 2.13 -0.48 -19.28
CA VAL A 1149 0.92 0.04 -18.61
C VAL A 1149 -0.04 0.69 -19.63
N SER A 1150 -0.04 0.24 -20.88
CA SER A 1150 -0.93 0.77 -21.92
C SER A 1150 -2.39 0.40 -21.65
N GLY A 1151 -3.26 1.41 -21.66
CA GLY A 1151 -4.72 1.23 -21.65
C GLY A 1151 -5.38 0.92 -20.30
N THR A 1152 -4.68 1.06 -19.16
CA THR A 1152 -5.33 0.90 -17.83
C THR A 1152 -5.86 2.23 -17.29
N PRO A 1153 -7.00 2.26 -16.55
CA PRO A 1153 -7.55 3.49 -15.96
C PRO A 1153 -6.64 4.18 -14.91
N VAL A 1154 -5.46 3.62 -14.62
CA VAL A 1154 -4.56 4.00 -13.53
C VAL A 1154 -3.30 4.72 -14.02
N ASP A 1155 -3.04 4.74 -15.34
CA ASP A 1155 -1.86 5.36 -15.97
C ASP A 1155 -1.90 6.90 -15.92
N ARG A 1156 -1.48 7.49 -14.79
CA ARG A 1156 -1.56 8.94 -14.53
C ARG A 1156 -0.21 9.62 -14.64
N ALA A 1157 -0.19 10.87 -15.10
CA ALA A 1157 1.04 11.65 -15.28
C ALA A 1157 1.85 11.85 -13.98
N GLU A 1158 1.21 11.80 -12.81
CA GLU A 1158 1.87 11.87 -11.49
C GLU A 1158 2.78 10.67 -11.20
N GLN A 1159 2.63 9.57 -11.92
CA GLN A 1159 3.46 8.36 -11.77
C GLN A 1159 4.74 8.41 -12.62
N LEU A 1160 4.87 9.40 -13.51
CA LEU A 1160 6.04 9.56 -14.37
C LEU A 1160 7.26 10.06 -13.60
N ASP A 1161 8.42 9.44 -13.83
CA ASP A 1161 9.71 9.97 -13.36
C ASP A 1161 10.12 11.19 -14.20
N GLY A 1162 9.69 12.37 -13.74
CA GLY A 1162 10.01 13.64 -14.38
C GLY A 1162 11.51 13.91 -14.52
N GLN A 1163 12.33 13.40 -13.60
CA GLN A 1163 13.79 13.59 -13.63
C GLN A 1163 14.42 12.79 -14.77
N ALA A 1164 14.05 11.53 -14.90
CA ALA A 1164 14.60 10.67 -15.95
C ALA A 1164 14.15 11.13 -17.35
N LEU A 1165 12.91 11.60 -17.49
CA LEU A 1165 12.43 12.22 -18.74
C LEU A 1165 13.17 13.52 -19.09
N ALA A 1166 13.40 14.43 -18.13
CA ALA A 1166 14.15 15.66 -18.39
C ALA A 1166 15.61 15.38 -18.82
N GLN A 1167 16.21 14.36 -18.21
CA GLN A 1167 17.54 13.87 -18.54
C GLN A 1167 17.59 13.31 -19.98
N LEU A 1168 16.60 12.53 -20.40
CA LEU A 1168 16.50 12.04 -21.77
C LEU A 1168 16.31 13.14 -22.81
N ALA A 1169 15.46 14.14 -22.54
CA ALA A 1169 15.24 15.26 -23.47
C ALA A 1169 16.55 16.01 -23.73
N THR A 1170 17.33 16.23 -22.67
CA THR A 1170 18.66 16.86 -22.77
C THR A 1170 19.64 15.98 -23.56
N GLY A 1171 19.59 14.66 -23.37
CA GLY A 1171 20.39 13.69 -24.14
C GLY A 1171 20.08 13.72 -25.63
N LEU A 1172 18.79 13.74 -25.99
CA LEU A 1172 18.31 13.85 -27.37
C LEU A 1172 18.86 15.11 -28.06
N VAL A 1173 18.79 16.26 -27.40
CA VAL A 1173 19.28 17.54 -27.94
C VAL A 1173 20.79 17.49 -28.21
N ARG A 1174 21.57 16.89 -27.31
CA ARG A 1174 23.02 16.71 -27.52
C ARG A 1174 23.31 15.78 -28.70
N ALA A 1175 22.54 14.71 -28.85
CA ALA A 1175 22.68 13.80 -29.99
C ALA A 1175 22.36 14.49 -31.32
N THR A 1176 21.29 15.29 -31.36
CA THR A 1176 20.94 16.11 -32.52
C THR A 1176 22.03 17.12 -32.85
N ALA A 1177 22.62 17.78 -31.84
CA ALA A 1177 23.71 18.73 -32.03
C ALA A 1177 24.96 18.09 -32.63
N LEU A 1178 25.29 16.85 -32.23
CA LEU A 1178 26.43 16.09 -32.75
C LEU A 1178 26.21 15.66 -34.20
N LEU A 1179 25.01 15.17 -34.52
CA LEU A 1179 24.67 14.72 -35.86
C LEU A 1179 24.51 15.89 -36.85
N ALA A 1180 24.07 17.06 -36.39
CA ALA A 1180 24.00 18.27 -37.22
C ALA A 1180 25.37 18.88 -37.57
N ARG A 1181 26.45 18.50 -36.87
CA ARG A 1181 27.82 18.99 -37.10
C ARG A 1181 28.65 18.13 -38.06
N ARG A 1182 28.10 17.01 -38.56
CA ARG A 1182 28.78 16.14 -39.54
C ARG A 1182 28.10 16.28 -40.91
N PRO A 1183 28.85 16.49 -42.01
CA PRO A 1183 28.31 16.68 -43.36
C PRO A 1183 27.58 15.44 -43.91
#